data_AF-A0ABD4LJH1-F1
#
_entry.id   AF-A0ABD4LJH1-F1
#
_cell.length_a   1.000
_cell.length_b   1.000
_cell.length_c   1.000
_cell.angle_alpha   90.00
_cell.angle_beta   90.00
_cell.angle_gamma   90.00
#
_symmetry.space_group_name_H-M   'P 1'
#
loop_
_entity.id
_entity.type
_entity.pdbx_description
1 polymer ?
#
loop_
_entity_poly.entity_id
_entity_poly.type
_entity_poly.pdbx_seq_one_letter_code
_entity_poly.pdbx_strand_id
1 'polypeptide(L)'
;MKNQKQCSNCGKVQELKSVKDEEESFSYRVESFDMETIDSEPEYTDDTEKEQTQERKTRVSRLQRYMDADETEPEAQHITEKNEKVLKQFQQQKQTPFNLEERIALAMKESQSSSKQEENKTEQRIEEPKRQHQQKEEIFESISSIVGMKNIKNTLTEWLQIKDARALLQSKTNIELPNVSKNIIITGNPGVGKTMLAKKLAPVLLEAGFITEDKFIDVKIDEIIGQYIGETTKKTKEKIKEAQNGVFFLDEAYRLAGGSFAGTKANFGLEAIGTIMSHMNDPKNNIVFVFAGYEDKMQEFLDENPGLRSLVNEPFRLTDYTLEELTKIGINYLQNKNYDTTQIEEIFSSYIHQNMKQGILTGNGTTVIQYADEVSNQHLLRIQNNLETKNYNLISEDVKNAFETDQEEQEGLKELFLEAKQEISELIGMHNLKREVEKLGNFQYIQNQRKKEGLKIEKKSHHMVFLGDAGTGKTTMARLIGKMFRGAGVLKNGHFVEATKDMLTAGSSIPKTVKTIVEKAKGGILFIDEAYTLTNDRSGKEVLDALIPLLENYRDDFICVFAGYEKDMQKLFQLNQGLKSRIPNHFHFEDYSADELTQMMLVKISKEEYRLAEGAHQTLQEAIALSVKQNLVDGNGRWVRNFFEQISSSQTDRLYQEGISGKKITKAEYQTFTSDDISEAIKTLHSMTTKSN
;
A
#
# COMPACT_ATOMS: atom_id res chain seq x y z
N MET A 1 -28.69 55.48 -17.97
CA MET A 1 -27.46 55.11 -18.72
C MET A 1 -27.45 53.58 -18.83
N LYS A 2 -28.10 53.02 -19.86
CA LYS A 2 -27.54 52.34 -21.05
C LYS A 2 -26.57 51.19 -20.69
N ASN A 3 -26.69 49.92 -21.09
CA ASN A 3 -27.62 49.14 -21.93
C ASN A 3 -27.22 47.64 -21.74
N GLN A 4 -28.16 46.71 -21.48
CA GLN A 4 -28.64 45.60 -22.37
C GLN A 4 -27.56 44.57 -22.81
N LYS A 5 -27.73 43.22 -22.84
CA LYS A 5 -28.88 42.26 -22.92
C LYS A 5 -28.35 40.82 -22.61
N GLN A 6 -29.03 40.01 -21.78
CA GLN A 6 -29.91 38.83 -22.09
C GLN A 6 -29.25 37.71 -22.94
N CYS A 7 -29.04 36.48 -22.44
CA CYS A 7 -29.97 35.39 -22.04
C CYS A 7 -30.57 34.60 -23.23
N SER A 8 -30.43 33.27 -23.21
CA SER A 8 -31.27 32.34 -23.98
C SER A 8 -31.32 30.94 -23.35
N ASN A 9 -32.55 30.52 -23.02
CA ASN A 9 -33.07 29.17 -22.76
C ASN A 9 -32.68 28.46 -21.44
N CYS A 10 -33.59 28.36 -20.45
CA CYS A 10 -34.77 27.47 -20.30
C CYS A 10 -34.40 26.32 -19.31
N GLY A 11 -35.20 25.93 -18.31
CA GLY A 11 -36.53 26.37 -17.90
C GLY A 11 -37.02 25.60 -16.65
N LYS A 12 -38.00 26.22 -15.98
CA LYS A 12 -38.94 25.73 -14.95
C LYS A 12 -38.52 25.73 -13.47
N VAL A 13 -39.03 26.78 -12.82
CA VAL A 13 -39.40 26.93 -11.40
C VAL A 13 -40.88 26.49 -11.24
N GLN A 14 -41.22 25.86 -10.12
CA GLN A 14 -42.52 25.96 -9.43
C GLN A 14 -42.21 26.03 -7.92
N GLU A 15 -42.18 27.24 -7.36
CA GLU A 15 -43.24 27.91 -6.59
C GLU A 15 -43.59 27.28 -5.24
N LEU A 16 -42.99 27.86 -4.21
CA LEU A 16 -43.39 27.85 -2.81
C LEU A 16 -44.71 28.62 -2.65
N LYS A 17 -45.66 28.06 -1.90
CA LYS A 17 -46.72 28.84 -1.24
C LYS A 17 -46.75 28.54 0.27
N SER A 18 -46.58 29.62 1.01
CA SER A 18 -46.75 29.83 2.44
C SER A 18 -48.23 29.91 2.86
N VAL A 19 -48.58 29.39 4.05
CA VAL A 19 -49.53 29.91 5.08
C VAL A 19 -49.20 29.12 6.37
N LYS A 20 -48.57 29.68 7.42
CA LYS A 20 -49.06 30.49 8.56
C LYS A 20 -50.03 29.81 9.55
N ASP A 21 -49.49 29.63 10.76
CA ASP A 21 -50.04 29.91 12.11
C ASP A 21 -51.22 29.13 12.72
N GLU A 22 -51.21 29.15 14.07
CA GLU A 22 -52.18 28.70 15.10
C GLU A 22 -51.91 27.28 15.67
N GLU A 23 -51.29 27.10 16.85
CA GLU A 23 -51.66 27.41 18.26
C GLU A 23 -52.84 26.62 18.84
N GLU A 24 -52.62 26.17 20.09
CA GLU A 24 -53.57 25.59 21.09
C GLU A 24 -54.10 24.17 20.85
N SER A 25 -54.64 23.46 21.84
CA SER A 25 -54.34 23.15 23.24
C SER A 25 -55.32 22.03 23.65
N PHE A 26 -54.98 21.25 24.68
CA PHE A 26 -55.88 20.49 25.58
C PHE A 26 -57.11 19.70 25.03
N SER A 27 -57.17 18.41 25.35
CA SER A 27 -58.03 17.86 26.42
C SER A 27 -58.52 16.42 26.19
N TYR A 28 -58.73 15.77 27.32
CA TYR A 28 -59.25 14.42 27.51
C TYR A 28 -60.77 14.31 27.28
N ARG A 29 -61.18 13.08 26.90
CA ARG A 29 -62.20 12.22 27.56
C ARG A 29 -63.58 12.00 26.90
N VAL A 30 -63.91 10.69 26.84
CA VAL A 30 -65.21 9.95 26.90
C VAL A 30 -66.18 10.16 25.71
N GLU A 31 -66.93 9.20 25.16
CA GLU A 31 -67.67 7.97 25.56
C GLU A 31 -67.83 7.11 24.26
N SER A 32 -68.19 5.82 24.20
CA SER A 32 -68.85 4.88 25.11
C SER A 32 -68.64 3.44 24.59
N PHE A 33 -68.64 2.54 25.56
CA PHE A 33 -68.61 1.08 25.52
C PHE A 33 -69.96 0.46 25.13
N ASP A 34 -69.94 -0.82 24.71
CA ASP A 34 -70.89 -1.92 25.00
C ASP A 34 -70.29 -3.18 24.33
N MET A 35 -69.61 -4.13 24.98
CA MET A 35 -69.82 -4.99 26.15
C MET A 35 -70.86 -6.11 25.97
N GLU A 36 -70.35 -7.35 25.90
CA GLU A 36 -70.89 -8.62 26.43
C GLU A 36 -69.93 -9.73 25.94
N THR A 37 -69.32 -10.64 26.72
CA THR A 37 -69.54 -11.23 28.06
C THR A 37 -68.16 -11.80 28.54
N ILE A 38 -67.63 -11.50 29.74
CA ILE A 38 -67.78 -12.23 31.04
C ILE A 38 -67.20 -13.67 30.94
N ASP A 39 -66.16 -14.13 31.64
CA ASP A 39 -65.91 -14.09 33.09
C ASP A 39 -64.45 -14.50 33.48
N SER A 40 -64.04 -14.08 34.69
CA SER A 40 -63.01 -14.66 35.59
C SER A 40 -61.50 -14.51 35.30
N GLU A 41 -60.80 -13.91 36.28
CA GLU A 41 -59.35 -13.83 36.48
C GLU A 41 -58.68 -15.21 36.61
N PRO A 42 -57.36 -15.30 36.32
CA PRO A 42 -56.52 -16.02 37.26
C PRO A 42 -55.21 -15.31 37.63
N GLU A 43 -54.84 -15.60 38.86
CA GLU A 43 -53.59 -15.34 39.56
C GLU A 43 -52.34 -15.68 38.71
N TYR A 44 -51.33 -14.80 38.78
CA TYR A 44 -49.97 -15.13 38.36
C TYR A 44 -49.37 -16.14 39.34
N THR A 45 -49.19 -17.40 38.91
CA THR A 45 -48.34 -18.39 39.60
C THR A 45 -47.06 -18.66 38.81
N ASP A 46 -45.96 -18.73 39.54
CA ASP A 46 -44.59 -19.03 39.13
C ASP A 46 -44.45 -20.41 38.44
N ASP A 47 -44.33 -20.42 37.11
CA ASP A 47 -44.15 -21.64 36.31
C ASP A 47 -42.67 -21.97 35.99
N THR A 48 -41.71 -21.25 36.59
CA THR A 48 -40.27 -21.52 36.37
C THR A 48 -39.68 -22.61 37.28
N GLU A 49 -40.33 -22.97 38.38
CA GLU A 49 -39.86 -24.03 39.29
C GLU A 49 -40.34 -25.46 38.94
N LYS A 50 -41.41 -25.62 38.15
CA LYS A 50 -41.95 -26.94 37.80
C LYS A 50 -41.16 -27.63 36.68
N GLU A 51 -40.63 -26.90 35.70
CA GLU A 51 -39.81 -27.48 34.62
C GLU A 51 -38.43 -27.97 35.11
N GLN A 52 -37.78 -27.23 36.01
CA GLN A 52 -36.47 -27.62 36.57
C GLN A 52 -36.56 -28.83 37.52
N THR A 53 -37.72 -29.04 38.14
CA THR A 53 -37.98 -30.20 39.02
C THR A 53 -38.28 -31.47 38.22
N GLN A 54 -38.87 -31.34 37.02
CA GLN A 54 -39.13 -32.45 36.10
C GLN A 54 -37.81 -33.01 35.52
N GLU A 55 -36.86 -32.14 35.13
CA GLU A 55 -35.53 -32.53 34.62
C GLU A 55 -34.65 -33.20 35.69
N ARG A 56 -34.70 -32.73 36.95
CA ARG A 56 -34.00 -33.38 38.07
C ARG A 56 -34.53 -34.78 38.36
N LYS A 57 -35.85 -35.00 38.26
CA LYS A 57 -36.46 -36.33 38.43
C LYS A 57 -36.17 -37.28 37.25
N THR A 58 -35.99 -36.76 36.03
CA THR A 58 -35.56 -37.57 34.86
C THR A 58 -34.09 -37.94 34.89
N ARG A 59 -33.23 -37.13 35.53
CA ARG A 59 -31.78 -37.42 35.66
C ARG A 59 -31.48 -38.50 36.70
N VAL A 60 -32.20 -38.53 37.81
CA VAL A 60 -32.06 -39.57 38.86
C VAL A 60 -32.60 -40.92 38.39
N SER A 61 -33.72 -40.93 37.65
CA SER A 61 -34.29 -42.16 37.07
C SER A 61 -33.49 -42.73 35.90
N ARG A 62 -32.60 -41.94 35.26
CA ARG A 62 -31.63 -42.43 34.27
C ARG A 62 -30.42 -43.11 34.91
N LEU A 63 -29.95 -42.63 36.05
CA LEU A 63 -28.85 -43.22 36.83
C LEU A 63 -29.24 -44.54 37.50
N GLN A 64 -30.49 -44.68 37.95
CA GLN A 64 -31.00 -45.94 38.51
C GLN A 64 -31.05 -47.07 37.46
N ARG A 65 -31.34 -46.74 36.19
CA ARG A 65 -31.34 -47.71 35.07
C ARG A 65 -29.94 -48.20 34.66
N TYR A 66 -28.88 -47.50 35.06
CA TYR A 66 -27.50 -47.94 34.83
C TYR A 66 -26.98 -48.90 35.91
N MET A 67 -27.72 -49.09 37.01
CA MET A 67 -27.35 -50.00 38.09
C MET A 67 -28.03 -51.38 37.99
N ASP A 68 -29.02 -51.54 37.10
CA ASP A 68 -29.83 -52.76 36.97
C ASP A 68 -29.66 -53.47 35.60
N ALA A 69 -28.60 -53.20 34.84
CA ALA A 69 -28.36 -53.86 33.55
C ALA A 69 -27.40 -55.05 33.69
N ASP A 70 -27.90 -56.22 33.27
CA ASP A 70 -27.30 -57.55 33.33
C ASP A 70 -25.84 -57.65 32.84
N GLU A 71 -25.11 -58.54 33.52
CA GLU A 71 -23.75 -58.97 33.24
C GLU A 71 -23.65 -59.66 31.88
N THR A 72 -23.05 -59.01 30.87
CA THR A 72 -22.30 -59.68 29.77
C THR A 72 -21.65 -58.67 28.84
N GLU A 73 -20.50 -58.09 29.22
CA GLU A 73 -19.55 -57.48 28.27
C GLU A 73 -18.16 -57.23 28.92
N PRO A 74 -17.03 -57.44 28.22
CA PRO A 74 -15.68 -57.38 28.78
C PRO A 74 -15.17 -55.96 29.13
N GLU A 75 -15.91 -54.89 28.83
CA GLU A 75 -15.53 -53.51 29.20
C GLU A 75 -15.89 -53.14 30.67
N ALA A 76 -16.71 -53.94 31.35
CA ALA A 76 -17.09 -53.71 32.75
C ALA A 76 -16.01 -54.12 33.78
N GLN A 77 -15.06 -55.00 33.42
CA GLN A 77 -14.01 -55.48 34.34
C GLN A 77 -12.89 -54.45 34.61
N HIS A 78 -12.66 -53.51 33.69
CA HIS A 78 -11.57 -52.53 33.83
C HIS A 78 -11.97 -51.30 34.69
N ILE A 79 -13.28 -51.11 34.94
CA ILE A 79 -13.83 -49.99 35.73
C ILE A 79 -13.97 -50.38 37.22
N THR A 80 -14.25 -51.64 37.54
CA THR A 80 -14.38 -52.16 38.92
C THR A 80 -13.05 -52.26 39.67
N GLU A 81 -11.96 -52.69 39.01
CA GLU A 81 -10.63 -52.74 39.65
C GLU A 81 -10.07 -51.36 40.01
N LYS A 82 -10.42 -50.32 39.24
CA LYS A 82 -9.93 -48.95 39.46
C LYS A 82 -10.63 -48.29 40.65
N ASN A 83 -11.89 -48.66 40.92
CA ASN A 83 -12.67 -48.12 42.03
C ASN A 83 -12.41 -48.86 43.37
N GLU A 84 -12.07 -50.15 43.35
CA GLU A 84 -11.67 -50.88 44.58
C GLU A 84 -10.33 -50.41 45.17
N LYS A 85 -9.38 -49.96 44.34
CA LYS A 85 -8.11 -49.37 44.80
C LYS A 85 -8.31 -48.07 45.57
N VAL A 86 -9.27 -47.26 45.13
CA VAL A 86 -9.62 -45.98 45.77
C VAL A 86 -10.32 -46.23 47.12
N LEU A 87 -11.21 -47.24 47.21
CA LEU A 87 -11.89 -47.57 48.46
C LEU A 87 -10.95 -48.15 49.53
N LYS A 88 -9.95 -48.97 49.15
CA LYS A 88 -8.95 -49.52 50.08
C LYS A 88 -7.99 -48.47 50.62
N GLN A 89 -7.69 -47.41 49.85
CA GLN A 89 -6.90 -46.26 50.33
C GLN A 89 -7.67 -45.43 51.37
N PHE A 90 -9.00 -45.33 51.27
CA PHE A 90 -9.83 -44.60 52.22
C PHE A 90 -10.05 -45.34 53.56
N GLN A 91 -9.98 -46.68 53.58
CA GLN A 91 -10.18 -47.46 54.80
C GLN A 91 -8.91 -47.61 55.67
N GLN A 92 -7.72 -47.37 55.14
CA GLN A 92 -6.45 -47.48 55.88
C GLN A 92 -6.12 -46.25 56.76
N GLN A 93 -6.90 -45.16 56.70
CA GLN A 93 -6.59 -43.91 57.42
C GLN A 93 -7.42 -43.63 58.68
N LYS A 94 -8.28 -44.56 59.12
CA LYS A 94 -9.07 -44.37 60.35
C LYS A 94 -8.79 -45.45 61.39
N GLN A 95 -7.65 -45.35 62.07
CA GLN A 95 -7.45 -45.84 63.43
C GLN A 95 -6.08 -45.40 63.98
N THR A 96 -6.06 -44.40 64.87
CA THR A 96 -5.08 -44.23 65.97
C THR A 96 -5.57 -43.10 66.91
N PRO A 97 -5.22 -43.14 68.22
CA PRO A 97 -6.01 -42.51 69.29
C PRO A 97 -5.69 -41.03 69.53
N PHE A 98 -6.69 -40.38 70.09
CA PHE A 98 -6.79 -38.98 70.49
C PHE A 98 -5.70 -38.58 71.50
N ASN A 99 -4.68 -37.82 71.07
CA ASN A 99 -3.69 -37.20 71.96
C ASN A 99 -3.99 -35.70 72.11
N LEU A 100 -4.36 -35.28 73.32
CA LEU A 100 -4.79 -33.92 73.66
C LEU A 100 -3.62 -32.92 73.59
N GLU A 101 -2.36 -33.38 73.69
CA GLU A 101 -1.15 -32.55 73.67
C GLU A 101 -0.81 -32.05 72.26
N GLU A 102 -1.07 -32.84 71.20
CA GLU A 102 -0.87 -32.41 69.81
C GLU A 102 -1.86 -31.32 69.39
N ARG A 103 -3.10 -31.33 69.90
CA ARG A 103 -4.10 -30.30 69.61
C ARG A 103 -3.83 -28.97 70.31
N ILE A 104 -3.20 -28.99 71.49
CA ILE A 104 -2.77 -27.76 72.18
C ILE A 104 -1.56 -27.15 71.45
N ALA A 105 -0.63 -27.99 70.96
CA ALA A 105 0.47 -27.54 70.11
C ALA A 105 0.00 -27.00 68.75
N LEU A 106 -1.05 -27.58 68.14
CA LEU A 106 -1.66 -27.07 66.91
C LEU A 106 -2.42 -25.75 67.15
N ALA A 107 -3.18 -25.62 68.23
CA ALA A 107 -3.91 -24.39 68.56
C ALA A 107 -2.98 -23.21 68.91
N MET A 108 -1.79 -23.48 69.49
CA MET A 108 -0.75 -22.47 69.69
C MET A 108 -0.01 -22.10 68.39
N LYS A 109 0.08 -23.03 67.42
CA LYS A 109 0.58 -22.74 66.06
C LYS A 109 -0.45 -21.96 65.22
N GLU A 110 -1.74 -22.25 65.39
CA GLU A 110 -2.85 -21.59 64.69
C GLU A 110 -3.10 -20.16 65.20
N SER A 111 -2.83 -19.88 66.47
CA SER A 111 -2.89 -18.51 67.03
C SER A 111 -1.70 -17.63 66.60
N GLN A 112 -0.57 -18.21 66.17
CA GLN A 112 0.54 -17.47 65.54
C GLN A 112 0.47 -17.41 64.00
N SER A 113 -0.33 -18.26 63.34
CA SER A 113 -0.60 -18.17 61.90
C SER A 113 -1.81 -17.29 61.57
N SER A 114 -2.74 -17.08 62.51
CA SER A 114 -3.90 -16.17 62.35
C SER A 114 -3.48 -14.71 62.24
N SER A 115 -2.46 -14.26 62.98
CA SER A 115 -1.91 -12.90 62.84
C SER A 115 -1.19 -12.68 61.51
N LYS A 116 -0.48 -13.69 60.99
CA LYS A 116 0.18 -13.62 59.67
C LYS A 116 -0.76 -13.83 58.48
N GLN A 117 -1.90 -14.50 58.65
CA GLN A 117 -2.91 -14.66 57.58
C GLN A 117 -3.90 -13.49 57.54
N GLU A 118 -4.19 -12.82 58.66
CA GLU A 118 -4.88 -11.53 58.66
C GLU A 118 -3.96 -10.40 58.15
N GLU A 119 -2.67 -10.39 58.47
CA GLU A 119 -1.70 -9.47 57.84
C GLU A 119 -1.58 -9.72 56.33
N ASN A 120 -1.41 -10.98 55.87
CA ASN A 120 -1.35 -11.28 54.42
C ASN A 120 -2.68 -11.03 53.66
N LYS A 121 -3.85 -11.26 54.26
CA LYS A 121 -5.14 -10.93 53.63
C LYS A 121 -5.42 -9.43 53.62
N THR A 122 -4.88 -8.69 54.59
CA THR A 122 -4.99 -7.23 54.65
C THR A 122 -3.98 -6.57 53.71
N GLU A 123 -2.76 -7.12 53.59
CA GLU A 123 -1.76 -6.74 52.60
C GLU A 123 -2.22 -7.07 51.18
N GLN A 124 -2.80 -8.24 50.91
CA GLN A 124 -3.39 -8.58 49.59
C GLN A 124 -4.61 -7.70 49.24
N ARG A 125 -5.47 -7.34 50.21
CA ARG A 125 -6.58 -6.37 50.01
C ARG A 125 -6.11 -4.94 49.76
N ILE A 126 -4.89 -4.58 50.16
CA ILE A 126 -4.29 -3.25 49.96
C ILE A 126 -3.38 -3.24 48.72
N GLU A 127 -2.77 -4.37 48.34
CA GLU A 127 -1.90 -4.51 47.16
C GLU A 127 -2.68 -4.60 45.83
N GLU A 128 -3.81 -5.30 45.76
CA GLU A 128 -4.64 -5.35 44.54
C GLU A 128 -5.12 -3.96 44.05
N PRO A 129 -5.72 -3.10 44.90
CA PRO A 129 -6.09 -1.75 44.49
C PRO A 129 -4.87 -0.86 44.21
N LYS A 130 -3.72 -1.07 44.87
CA LYS A 130 -2.47 -0.34 44.56
C LYS A 130 -1.89 -0.73 43.19
N ARG A 131 -1.90 -2.02 42.82
CA ARG A 131 -1.44 -2.48 41.49
C ARG A 131 -2.37 -2.02 40.38
N GLN A 132 -3.69 -2.06 40.59
CA GLN A 132 -4.67 -1.50 39.65
C GLN A 132 -4.52 0.02 39.51
N HIS A 133 -4.23 0.73 40.60
CA HIS A 133 -4.01 2.17 40.55
C HIS A 133 -2.70 2.55 39.83
N GLN A 134 -1.61 1.78 40.04
CA GLN A 134 -0.33 1.96 39.31
C GLN A 134 -0.49 1.68 37.80
N GLN A 135 -1.18 0.60 37.43
CA GLN A 135 -1.43 0.27 36.03
C GLN A 135 -2.30 1.32 35.33
N LYS A 136 -3.29 1.89 36.05
CA LYS A 136 -4.13 3.00 35.57
C LYS A 136 -3.31 4.28 35.37
N GLU A 137 -2.36 4.57 36.27
CA GLU A 137 -1.43 5.71 36.15
C GLU A 137 -0.49 5.55 34.95
N GLU A 138 0.10 4.36 34.73
CA GLU A 138 0.97 4.07 33.58
C GLU A 138 0.23 4.22 32.24
N ILE A 139 -1.03 3.76 32.16
CA ILE A 139 -1.88 3.96 30.98
C ILE A 139 -2.16 5.45 30.77
N PHE A 140 -2.44 6.19 31.84
CA PHE A 140 -2.68 7.62 31.76
C PHE A 140 -1.44 8.39 31.29
N GLU A 141 -0.26 8.05 31.80
CA GLU A 141 1.02 8.61 31.36
C GLU A 141 1.27 8.31 29.87
N SER A 142 1.06 7.07 29.45
CA SER A 142 1.17 6.63 28.05
C SER A 142 0.26 7.44 27.11
N ILE A 143 -1.00 7.70 27.50
CA ILE A 143 -1.92 8.57 26.73
C ILE A 143 -1.46 10.02 26.75
N SER A 144 -1.04 10.52 27.92
CA SER A 144 -0.62 11.91 28.09
C SER A 144 0.60 12.25 27.24
N SER A 145 1.50 11.28 27.04
CA SER A 145 2.73 11.38 26.24
C SER A 145 2.51 11.53 24.74
N ILE A 146 1.33 11.16 24.23
CA ILE A 146 0.97 11.34 22.81
C ILE A 146 1.00 12.83 22.48
N VAL A 147 1.70 13.27 21.45
CA VAL A 147 1.73 14.69 21.10
C VAL A 147 0.38 15.09 20.47
N GLY A 148 -0.22 16.19 20.95
CA GLY A 148 -1.50 16.71 20.45
C GLY A 148 -2.75 15.93 20.89
N MET A 149 -3.78 15.90 20.02
CA MET A 149 -5.04 15.14 20.17
C MET A 149 -5.85 15.44 21.45
N LYS A 150 -5.85 16.69 21.91
CA LYS A 150 -6.45 17.09 23.20
C LYS A 150 -7.89 16.59 23.42
N ASN A 151 -8.74 16.72 22.39
CA ASN A 151 -10.14 16.31 22.49
C ASN A 151 -10.29 14.79 22.69
N ILE A 152 -9.50 13.99 21.98
CA ILE A 152 -9.54 12.53 22.08
C ILE A 152 -9.02 12.08 23.45
N LYS A 153 -7.94 12.69 23.93
CA LYS A 153 -7.40 12.38 25.27
C LYS A 153 -8.43 12.59 26.38
N ASN A 154 -9.24 13.66 26.28
CA ASN A 154 -10.33 13.90 27.23
C ASN A 154 -11.37 12.78 27.17
N THR A 155 -11.82 12.38 25.97
CA THR A 155 -12.77 11.27 25.80
C THR A 155 -12.24 9.94 26.33
N LEU A 156 -10.95 9.63 26.12
CA LEU A 156 -10.35 8.40 26.66
C LEU A 156 -10.25 8.43 28.19
N THR A 157 -9.95 9.61 28.75
CA THR A 157 -9.96 9.82 30.19
C THR A 157 -11.36 9.61 30.77
N GLU A 158 -12.40 10.12 30.11
CA GLU A 158 -13.79 9.89 30.49
C GLU A 158 -14.14 8.40 30.50
N TRP A 159 -13.72 7.63 29.48
CA TRP A 159 -13.97 6.18 29.43
C TRP A 159 -13.36 5.42 30.61
N LEU A 160 -12.15 5.79 31.01
CA LEU A 160 -11.46 5.21 32.19
C LEU A 160 -12.12 5.58 33.52
N GLN A 161 -12.82 6.71 33.58
CA GLN A 161 -13.55 7.16 34.78
C GLN A 161 -14.95 6.52 34.86
N ILE A 162 -15.59 6.26 33.72
CA ILE A 162 -16.96 5.72 33.65
C ILE A 162 -17.04 4.24 34.06
N LYS A 163 -15.96 3.45 33.90
CA LYS A 163 -15.93 2.02 34.30
C LYS A 163 -16.31 1.82 35.77
N ASP A 164 -15.69 2.58 36.67
CA ASP A 164 -15.90 2.46 38.12
C ASP A 164 -17.35 2.83 38.50
N ALA A 165 -17.91 3.85 37.82
CA ALA A 165 -19.29 4.26 38.01
C ALA A 165 -20.30 3.24 37.47
N ARG A 166 -20.05 2.63 36.29
CA ARG A 166 -20.91 1.60 35.69
C ARG A 166 -20.95 0.32 36.52
N ALA A 167 -19.79 -0.16 36.98
CA ALA A 167 -19.70 -1.33 37.85
C ALA A 167 -20.42 -1.12 39.20
N LEU A 168 -20.33 0.09 39.76
CA LEU A 168 -21.05 0.45 40.98
C LEU A 168 -22.57 0.55 40.77
N LEU A 169 -23.03 1.10 39.63
CA LEU A 169 -24.45 1.20 39.30
C LEU A 169 -25.07 -0.18 39.03
N GLN A 170 -24.40 -1.04 38.27
CA GLN A 170 -24.87 -2.41 38.00
C GLN A 170 -24.92 -3.29 39.26
N SER A 171 -24.03 -3.05 40.23
CA SER A 171 -24.01 -3.81 41.49
C SER A 171 -25.03 -3.33 42.54
N LYS A 172 -25.52 -2.10 42.42
CA LYS A 172 -26.41 -1.46 43.42
C LYS A 172 -27.80 -1.13 42.91
N THR A 173 -28.05 -1.18 41.60
CA THR A 173 -29.31 -0.76 40.99
C THR A 173 -29.67 -1.66 39.82
N ASN A 174 -30.97 -1.75 39.49
CA ASN A 174 -31.48 -2.49 38.34
C ASN A 174 -31.59 -1.60 37.07
N ILE A 175 -30.75 -0.56 36.98
CA ILE A 175 -30.79 0.41 35.89
C ILE A 175 -30.13 -0.21 34.65
N GLU A 176 -30.89 -0.35 33.57
CA GLU A 176 -30.33 -0.67 32.26
C GLU A 176 -29.44 0.49 31.79
N LEU A 177 -28.14 0.21 31.66
CA LEU A 177 -27.19 1.17 31.12
C LEU A 177 -27.34 1.24 29.60
N PRO A 178 -27.22 2.44 29.00
CA PRO A 178 -27.26 2.59 27.55
C PRO A 178 -26.15 1.76 26.90
N ASN A 179 -26.52 0.93 25.92
CA ASN A 179 -25.60 0.13 25.13
C ASN A 179 -24.82 1.06 24.19
N VAL A 180 -23.63 1.47 24.60
CA VAL A 180 -22.73 2.28 23.76
C VAL A 180 -21.97 1.34 22.85
N SER A 181 -22.04 1.56 21.54
CA SER A 181 -21.21 0.83 20.57
C SER A 181 -19.75 0.88 21.02
N LYS A 182 -19.07 -0.26 21.04
CA LYS A 182 -17.65 -0.34 21.44
C LYS A 182 -16.69 -0.13 20.27
N ASN A 183 -17.22 -0.13 19.04
CA ASN A 183 -16.43 -0.06 17.81
C ASN A 183 -16.10 1.39 17.44
N ILE A 184 -14.90 1.62 16.93
CA ILE A 184 -14.30 2.95 16.79
C ILE A 184 -14.01 3.23 15.32
N ILE A 185 -14.28 4.46 14.90
CA ILE A 185 -13.79 5.01 13.62
C ILE A 185 -12.70 6.03 13.93
N ILE A 186 -11.57 5.97 13.22
CA ILE A 186 -10.50 6.96 13.28
C ILE A 186 -10.33 7.58 11.89
N THR A 187 -10.46 8.90 11.79
CA THR A 187 -10.33 9.64 10.53
C THR A 187 -9.22 10.66 10.61
N GLY A 188 -8.61 10.97 9.47
CA GLY A 188 -7.64 12.07 9.36
C GLY A 188 -6.68 11.91 8.20
N ASN A 189 -5.92 12.97 7.92
CA ASN A 189 -4.94 13.01 6.85
C ASN A 189 -3.81 11.97 7.02
N PRO A 190 -3.00 11.68 5.98
CA PRO A 190 -1.82 10.84 6.12
C PRO A 190 -0.88 11.35 7.23
N GLY A 191 -0.31 10.42 8.00
CA GLY A 191 0.74 10.72 8.98
C GLY A 191 0.33 11.50 10.23
N VAL A 192 -0.97 11.70 10.47
CA VAL A 192 -1.51 12.22 11.74
C VAL A 192 -1.52 11.18 12.87
N GLY A 193 -1.12 9.93 12.61
CA GLY A 193 -0.96 8.90 13.65
C GLY A 193 -2.17 8.01 13.92
N LYS A 194 -3.07 7.78 12.94
CA LYS A 194 -4.25 6.91 13.07
C LYS A 194 -3.93 5.52 13.66
N THR A 195 -2.95 4.82 13.09
CA THR A 195 -2.50 3.49 13.57
C THR A 195 -1.83 3.56 14.94
N MET A 196 -1.09 4.65 15.22
CA MET A 196 -0.45 4.84 16.52
C MET A 196 -1.49 5.02 17.63
N LEU A 197 -2.51 5.86 17.38
CA LEU A 197 -3.64 6.01 18.28
C LEU A 197 -4.35 4.66 18.50
N ALA A 198 -4.65 3.92 17.43
CA ALA A 198 -5.30 2.61 17.53
C ALA A 198 -4.53 1.62 18.43
N LYS A 199 -3.20 1.56 18.30
CA LYS A 199 -2.36 0.72 19.17
C LYS A 199 -2.38 1.18 20.63
N LYS A 200 -2.36 2.49 20.86
CA LYS A 200 -2.42 3.08 22.21
C LYS A 200 -3.81 2.97 22.84
N LEU A 201 -4.86 2.76 22.04
CA LEU A 201 -6.21 2.51 22.53
C LEU A 201 -6.38 1.12 23.15
N ALA A 202 -5.63 0.10 22.72
CA ALA A 202 -5.83 -1.28 23.20
C ALA A 202 -5.69 -1.42 24.73
N PRO A 203 -4.65 -0.90 25.40
CA PRO A 203 -4.57 -0.93 26.86
C PRO A 203 -5.71 -0.16 27.55
N VAL A 204 -6.16 0.95 26.93
CA VAL A 204 -7.29 1.76 27.45
C VAL A 204 -8.59 0.98 27.37
N LEU A 205 -8.81 0.24 26.27
CA LEU A 205 -9.99 -0.59 26.08
C LEU A 205 -10.00 -1.79 27.03
N LEU A 206 -8.82 -2.38 27.30
CA LEU A 206 -8.67 -3.44 28.29
C LEU A 206 -9.01 -2.91 29.67
N GLU A 207 -8.41 -1.79 30.06
CA GLU A 207 -8.67 -1.20 31.36
C GLU A 207 -10.11 -0.70 31.46
N ALA A 208 -10.74 -0.18 30.41
CA ALA A 208 -12.16 0.19 30.43
C ALA A 208 -13.12 -1.02 30.39
N GLY A 209 -12.62 -2.24 30.21
CA GLY A 209 -13.40 -3.48 30.23
C GLY A 209 -14.13 -3.81 28.92
N PHE A 210 -13.74 -3.19 27.80
CA PHE A 210 -14.31 -3.49 26.48
C PHE A 210 -13.70 -4.73 25.81
N ILE A 211 -12.48 -5.09 26.22
CA ILE A 211 -11.73 -6.28 25.80
C ILE A 211 -11.15 -6.97 27.04
N THR A 212 -10.68 -8.21 26.91
CA THR A 212 -10.16 -9.00 28.05
C THR A 212 -8.69 -9.38 27.91
N GLU A 213 -8.06 -9.13 26.76
CA GLU A 213 -6.64 -9.34 26.50
C GLU A 213 -6.04 -8.06 25.89
N ASP A 214 -4.80 -7.69 26.26
CA ASP A 214 -4.05 -6.61 25.59
C ASP A 214 -3.51 -7.12 24.24
N LYS A 215 -4.45 -7.26 23.29
CA LYS A 215 -4.20 -7.88 22.00
C LYS A 215 -4.64 -6.94 20.89
N PHE A 216 -3.72 -6.64 19.99
CA PHE A 216 -3.96 -5.78 18.84
C PHE A 216 -3.59 -6.50 17.55
N ILE A 217 -4.58 -6.75 16.70
CA ILE A 217 -4.39 -7.38 15.39
C ILE A 217 -4.54 -6.31 14.30
N ASP A 218 -3.43 -6.00 13.64
CA ASP A 218 -3.38 -5.13 12.47
C ASP A 218 -3.72 -5.95 11.22
N VAL A 219 -4.89 -5.71 10.64
CA VAL A 219 -5.41 -6.48 9.51
C VAL A 219 -5.31 -5.64 8.25
N LYS A 220 -4.69 -6.21 7.21
CA LYS A 220 -4.66 -5.60 5.88
C LYS A 220 -5.80 -6.14 5.02
N ILE A 221 -6.24 -5.32 4.08
CA ILE A 221 -7.37 -5.64 3.20
C ILE A 221 -7.08 -6.88 2.34
N ASP A 222 -5.86 -7.04 1.84
CA ASP A 222 -5.40 -8.20 1.07
C ASP A 222 -5.38 -9.50 1.89
N GLU A 223 -5.34 -9.42 3.22
CA GLU A 223 -5.40 -10.60 4.10
C GLU A 223 -6.83 -11.12 4.29
N ILE A 224 -7.84 -10.26 4.11
CA ILE A 224 -9.26 -10.62 4.28
C ILE A 224 -10.01 -10.81 2.97
N ILE A 225 -9.51 -10.27 1.86
CA ILE A 225 -10.09 -10.45 0.52
C ILE A 225 -9.57 -11.75 -0.13
N GLY A 226 -10.51 -12.59 -0.57
CA GLY A 226 -10.25 -13.80 -1.34
C GLY A 226 -9.94 -13.53 -2.82
N GLN A 227 -9.23 -14.45 -3.45
CA GLN A 227 -9.04 -14.49 -4.90
C GLN A 227 -10.15 -15.31 -5.58
N TYR A 228 -10.88 -16.13 -4.81
CA TYR A 228 -11.96 -17.01 -5.27
C TYR A 228 -13.26 -16.78 -4.46
N ILE A 229 -14.41 -17.14 -5.04
CA ILE A 229 -15.74 -17.02 -4.42
C ILE A 229 -15.80 -17.84 -3.12
N GLY A 230 -16.23 -17.21 -2.02
CA GLY A 230 -16.36 -17.84 -0.69
C GLY A 230 -15.06 -17.91 0.13
N GLU A 231 -13.91 -17.55 -0.45
CA GLU A 231 -12.63 -17.49 0.26
C GLU A 231 -12.55 -16.27 1.19
N THR A 232 -13.14 -15.14 0.80
CA THR A 232 -13.18 -13.89 1.57
C THR A 232 -13.81 -14.10 2.96
N THR A 233 -15.00 -14.71 3.03
CA THR A 233 -15.65 -14.99 4.32
C THR A 233 -14.75 -15.81 5.23
N LYS A 234 -14.06 -16.83 4.68
CA LYS A 234 -13.18 -17.71 5.46
C LYS A 234 -12.00 -16.92 6.03
N LYS A 235 -11.27 -16.19 5.19
CA LYS A 235 -10.13 -15.36 5.59
C LYS A 235 -10.51 -14.30 6.62
N THR A 236 -11.64 -13.63 6.39
CA THR A 236 -12.18 -12.62 7.30
C THR A 236 -12.48 -13.24 8.67
N LYS A 237 -13.13 -14.40 8.72
CA LYS A 237 -13.40 -15.12 9.98
C LYS A 237 -12.13 -15.58 10.70
N GLU A 238 -11.13 -16.05 9.97
CA GLU A 238 -9.84 -16.44 10.55
C GLU A 238 -9.18 -15.24 11.26
N LYS A 239 -9.15 -14.07 10.62
CA LYS A 239 -8.61 -12.84 11.22
C LYS A 239 -9.44 -12.32 12.40
N ILE A 240 -10.77 -12.41 12.32
CA ILE A 240 -11.64 -12.07 13.46
C ILE A 240 -11.36 -13.00 14.64
N LYS A 241 -11.18 -14.30 14.39
CA LYS A 241 -10.83 -15.27 15.44
C LYS A 241 -9.45 -14.99 16.04
N GLU A 242 -8.48 -14.57 15.22
CA GLU A 242 -7.20 -14.07 15.71
C GLU A 242 -7.39 -12.86 16.63
N ALA A 243 -8.32 -11.95 16.35
CA ALA A 243 -8.61 -10.77 17.17
C ALA A 243 -9.54 -11.02 18.37
N GLN A 244 -9.99 -12.26 18.60
CA GLN A 244 -10.84 -12.61 19.75
C GLN A 244 -10.23 -12.09 21.05
N ASN A 245 -11.09 -11.52 21.91
CA ASN A 245 -10.75 -10.91 23.20
C ASN A 245 -9.91 -9.63 23.15
N GLY A 246 -9.66 -9.08 21.95
CA GLY A 246 -8.81 -7.92 21.72
C GLY A 246 -9.37 -6.94 20.69
N VAL A 247 -8.44 -6.26 20.01
CA VAL A 247 -8.72 -5.23 18.99
C VAL A 247 -8.48 -5.78 17.59
N PHE A 248 -9.49 -5.64 16.73
CA PHE A 248 -9.37 -5.85 15.28
C PHE A 248 -9.22 -4.48 14.62
N PHE A 249 -8.04 -4.17 14.08
CA PHE A 249 -7.76 -2.91 13.41
C PHE A 249 -7.69 -3.08 11.90
N LEU A 250 -8.38 -2.21 11.16
CA LEU A 250 -8.37 -2.18 9.70
C LEU A 250 -8.09 -0.76 9.20
N ASP A 251 -6.92 -0.56 8.59
CA ASP A 251 -6.58 0.70 7.94
C ASP A 251 -7.14 0.79 6.52
N GLU A 252 -7.38 2.02 6.07
CA GLU A 252 -8.04 2.35 4.81
C GLU A 252 -9.34 1.57 4.54
N ALA A 253 -10.16 1.36 5.58
CA ALA A 253 -11.34 0.50 5.55
C ALA A 253 -12.33 0.82 4.42
N TYR A 254 -12.43 2.10 4.01
CA TYR A 254 -13.25 2.57 2.89
C TYR A 254 -13.00 1.82 1.57
N ARG A 255 -11.80 1.23 1.39
CA ARG A 255 -11.46 0.44 0.19
C ARG A 255 -12.27 -0.85 0.08
N LEU A 256 -12.93 -1.30 1.15
CA LEU A 256 -13.84 -2.44 1.11
C LEU A 256 -15.15 -2.13 0.36
N ALA A 257 -15.64 -0.88 0.37
CA ALA A 257 -16.87 -0.53 -0.36
C ALA A 257 -16.63 -0.17 -1.84
N GLY A 258 -15.51 0.49 -2.14
CA GLY A 258 -15.21 1.01 -3.49
C GLY A 258 -14.72 -0.03 -4.51
N GLY A 259 -15.33 -1.21 -4.58
CA GLY A 259 -14.90 -2.39 -5.33
C GLY A 259 -14.43 -2.16 -6.78
N SER A 260 -13.18 -1.73 -6.93
CA SER A 260 -12.33 -1.85 -8.13
C SER A 260 -10.98 -2.42 -7.74
N PHE A 261 -10.99 -3.48 -6.93
CA PHE A 261 -9.85 -4.37 -6.80
C PHE A 261 -9.99 -5.46 -7.87
N ALA A 262 -9.02 -5.52 -8.78
CA ALA A 262 -8.83 -6.62 -9.73
C ALA A 262 -10.04 -6.97 -10.62
N GLY A 263 -10.58 -6.03 -11.40
CA GLY A 263 -11.33 -6.31 -12.64
C GLY A 263 -12.52 -7.29 -12.58
N THR A 264 -13.01 -7.65 -11.40
CA THR A 264 -14.03 -8.68 -11.19
C THR A 264 -15.12 -8.11 -10.29
N LYS A 265 -16.38 -8.26 -10.74
CA LYS A 265 -17.60 -7.68 -10.15
C LYS A 265 -17.61 -7.64 -8.62
N ALA A 266 -17.53 -6.42 -8.06
CA ALA A 266 -18.29 -5.83 -6.94
C ALA A 266 -18.61 -6.60 -5.62
N ASN A 267 -18.36 -7.90 -5.46
CA ASN A 267 -18.99 -8.67 -4.37
C ASN A 267 -18.07 -9.05 -3.20
N PHE A 268 -16.74 -9.05 -3.37
CA PHE A 268 -15.84 -9.54 -2.32
C PHE A 268 -15.70 -8.56 -1.14
N GLY A 269 -15.64 -7.26 -1.39
CA GLY A 269 -15.55 -6.26 -0.30
C GLY A 269 -16.81 -6.22 0.56
N LEU A 270 -17.99 -6.29 -0.07
CA LEU A 270 -19.28 -6.36 0.63
C LEU A 270 -19.43 -7.64 1.45
N GLU A 271 -18.91 -8.77 0.97
CA GLU A 271 -18.89 -10.05 1.71
C GLU A 271 -18.06 -9.95 3.00
N ALA A 272 -16.89 -9.28 2.94
CA ALA A 272 -16.06 -9.04 4.12
C ALA A 272 -16.78 -8.11 5.12
N ILE A 273 -17.37 -7.02 4.66
CA ILE A 273 -18.15 -6.08 5.49
C ILE A 273 -19.29 -6.81 6.20
N GLY A 274 -20.09 -7.59 5.47
CA GLY A 274 -21.20 -8.36 6.03
C GLY A 274 -20.73 -9.37 7.10
N THR A 275 -19.59 -10.02 6.86
CA THR A 275 -18.97 -10.94 7.83
C THR A 275 -18.54 -10.21 9.10
N ILE A 276 -17.90 -9.04 8.98
CA ILE A 276 -17.46 -8.23 10.11
C ILE A 276 -18.68 -7.73 10.91
N MET A 277 -19.69 -7.18 10.24
CA MET A 277 -20.92 -6.70 10.88
C MET A 277 -21.66 -7.80 11.64
N SER A 278 -21.70 -9.03 11.12
CA SER A 278 -22.29 -10.17 11.83
C SER A 278 -21.60 -10.45 13.16
N HIS A 279 -20.29 -10.20 13.28
CA HIS A 279 -19.56 -10.41 14.53
C HIS A 279 -19.61 -9.20 15.46
N MET A 280 -19.74 -7.98 14.91
CA MET A 280 -19.98 -6.75 15.68
C MET A 280 -21.31 -6.79 16.45
N ASN A 281 -22.33 -7.45 15.89
CA ASN A 281 -23.67 -7.59 16.49
C ASN A 281 -23.77 -8.69 17.55
N ASP A 282 -22.77 -9.56 17.70
CA ASP A 282 -22.84 -10.66 18.67
C ASP A 282 -22.35 -10.18 20.05
N PRO A 283 -23.23 -10.14 21.07
CA PRO A 283 -22.86 -9.67 22.41
C PRO A 283 -21.86 -10.59 23.12
N LYS A 284 -21.67 -11.83 22.64
CA LYS A 284 -20.67 -12.77 23.19
C LYS A 284 -19.26 -12.52 22.66
N ASN A 285 -19.10 -11.71 21.62
CA ASN A 285 -17.79 -11.39 21.06
C ASN A 285 -17.15 -10.24 21.81
N ASN A 286 -16.07 -10.52 22.54
CA ASN A 286 -15.23 -9.51 23.21
C ASN A 286 -14.19 -8.93 22.25
N ILE A 287 -14.64 -8.43 21.10
CA ILE A 287 -13.78 -7.81 20.09
C ILE A 287 -14.20 -6.35 19.94
N VAL A 288 -13.22 -5.46 19.91
CA VAL A 288 -13.42 -4.06 19.49
C VAL A 288 -12.89 -3.90 18.07
N PHE A 289 -13.79 -3.52 17.16
CA PHE A 289 -13.41 -3.22 15.78
C PHE A 289 -13.02 -1.74 15.65
N VAL A 290 -11.85 -1.48 15.07
CA VAL A 290 -11.33 -0.13 14.83
C VAL A 290 -11.07 0.03 13.34
N PHE A 291 -11.81 0.95 12.69
CA PHE A 291 -11.63 1.25 11.27
C PHE A 291 -10.96 2.61 11.10
N ALA A 292 -9.90 2.67 10.30
CA ALA A 292 -9.19 3.90 10.01
C ALA A 292 -9.26 4.30 8.53
N GLY A 293 -9.20 5.61 8.24
CA GLY A 293 -9.15 6.10 6.87
C GLY A 293 -9.14 7.63 6.74
N TYR A 294 -9.30 8.10 5.50
CA TYR A 294 -9.46 9.53 5.21
C TYR A 294 -10.89 9.97 5.52
N GLU A 295 -11.04 11.19 6.04
CA GLU A 295 -12.31 11.70 6.53
C GLU A 295 -13.43 11.63 5.48
N ASP A 296 -13.25 12.28 4.33
CA ASP A 296 -14.24 12.27 3.24
C ASP A 296 -14.63 10.84 2.82
N LYS A 297 -13.63 9.96 2.65
CA LYS A 297 -13.85 8.60 2.16
C LYS A 297 -14.50 7.70 3.20
N MET A 298 -14.18 7.88 4.47
CA MET A 298 -14.82 7.15 5.56
C MET A 298 -16.25 7.61 5.76
N GLN A 299 -16.55 8.88 5.52
CA GLN A 299 -17.92 9.37 5.52
C GLN A 299 -18.74 8.73 4.40
N GLU A 300 -18.23 8.75 3.16
CA GLU A 300 -18.85 8.04 2.03
C GLU A 300 -19.05 6.54 2.33
N PHE A 301 -18.03 5.89 2.88
CA PHE A 301 -18.07 4.48 3.27
C PHE A 301 -19.19 4.16 4.27
N LEU A 302 -19.38 5.01 5.28
CA LEU A 302 -20.42 4.83 6.30
C LEU A 302 -21.81 5.17 5.75
N ASP A 303 -21.92 6.15 4.86
CA ASP A 303 -23.19 6.53 4.22
C ASP A 303 -23.69 5.44 3.27
N GLU A 304 -22.79 4.75 2.57
CA GLU A 304 -23.12 3.57 1.75
C GLU A 304 -23.47 2.33 2.57
N ASN A 305 -23.04 2.27 3.84
CA ASN A 305 -23.22 1.12 4.73
C ASN A 305 -23.95 1.55 6.03
N PRO A 306 -25.25 1.90 5.97
CA PRO A 306 -25.99 2.41 7.13
C PRO A 306 -26.03 1.43 8.31
N GLY A 307 -26.00 0.12 8.04
CA GLY A 307 -25.92 -0.91 9.07
C GLY A 307 -24.56 -0.95 9.79
N LEU A 308 -23.46 -0.58 9.12
CA LEU A 308 -22.17 -0.40 9.77
C LEU A 308 -22.15 0.89 10.60
N ARG A 309 -22.73 1.97 10.06
CA ARG A 309 -22.85 3.27 10.73
C ARG A 309 -23.55 3.18 12.08
N SER A 310 -24.58 2.34 12.22
CA SER A 310 -25.25 2.12 13.51
C SER A 310 -24.43 1.35 14.54
N LEU A 311 -23.36 0.66 14.13
CA LEU A 311 -22.57 -0.23 14.99
C LEU A 311 -21.24 0.38 15.44
N VAL A 312 -20.96 1.61 15.03
CA VAL A 312 -19.71 2.33 15.33
C VAL A 312 -20.02 3.64 16.04
N ASN A 313 -19.06 4.11 16.84
CA ASN A 313 -19.14 5.41 17.48
C ASN A 313 -18.88 6.56 16.52
N GLU A 314 -19.19 7.78 16.98
CA GLU A 314 -18.77 9.01 16.32
C GLU A 314 -17.26 8.97 16.03
N PRO A 315 -16.82 9.35 14.81
CA PRO A 315 -15.42 9.26 14.42
C PRO A 315 -14.48 10.11 15.29
N PHE A 316 -13.38 9.51 15.70
CA PHE A 316 -12.22 10.25 16.20
C PHE A 316 -11.53 10.95 15.03
N ARG A 317 -11.73 12.25 14.91
CA ARG A 317 -11.13 13.10 13.87
C ARG A 317 -9.76 13.59 14.32
N LEU A 318 -8.73 13.16 13.60
CA LEU A 318 -7.35 13.61 13.77
C LEU A 318 -7.05 14.74 12.80
N THR A 319 -6.77 15.92 13.36
CA THR A 319 -6.33 17.09 12.62
C THR A 319 -4.83 17.05 12.35
N ASP A 320 -4.38 17.84 11.37
CA ASP A 320 -2.96 18.04 11.11
C ASP A 320 -2.25 18.64 12.34
N TYR A 321 -0.98 18.29 12.51
CA TYR A 321 -0.18 18.75 13.63
C TYR A 321 0.31 20.18 13.42
N THR A 322 0.37 20.94 14.50
CA THR A 322 1.02 22.25 14.53
C THR A 322 2.54 22.12 14.43
N LEU A 323 3.24 23.21 14.09
CA LEU A 323 4.71 23.24 14.05
C LEU A 323 5.35 22.76 15.37
N GLU A 324 4.80 23.19 16.50
CA GLU A 324 5.29 22.79 17.83
C GLU A 324 5.11 21.29 18.06
N GLU A 325 3.96 20.73 17.66
CA GLU A 325 3.68 19.30 17.78
C GLU A 325 4.57 18.48 16.84
N LEU A 326 4.76 18.92 15.60
CA LEU A 326 5.67 18.29 14.63
C LEU A 326 7.11 18.27 15.15
N THR A 327 7.60 19.42 15.63
CA THR A 327 8.94 19.53 16.23
C THR A 327 9.10 18.52 17.37
N LYS A 328 8.13 18.50 18.31
CA LYS A 328 8.13 17.55 19.42
C LYS A 328 8.11 16.09 18.97
N ILE A 329 7.35 15.75 17.92
CA ILE A 329 7.32 14.38 17.39
C ILE A 329 8.72 13.93 16.93
N GLY A 330 9.42 14.77 16.16
CA GLY A 330 10.77 14.44 15.68
C GLY A 330 11.81 14.39 16.81
N ILE A 331 11.74 15.34 17.74
CA ILE A 331 12.64 15.39 18.90
C ILE A 331 12.42 14.19 19.83
N ASN A 332 11.17 13.87 20.17
CA ASN A 332 10.85 12.69 20.98
C ASN A 332 11.30 11.40 20.27
N TYR A 333 11.21 11.33 18.96
CA TYR A 333 11.67 10.18 18.19
C TYR A 333 13.20 9.98 18.32
N LEU A 334 14.00 11.05 18.24
CA LEU A 334 15.45 11.01 18.45
C LEU A 334 15.80 10.69 19.91
N GLN A 335 15.11 11.29 20.88
CA GLN A 335 15.32 11.04 22.30
C GLN A 335 15.01 9.59 22.68
N ASN A 336 13.96 9.00 22.11
CA ASN A 336 13.63 7.57 22.30
C ASN A 336 14.71 6.63 21.74
N LYS A 337 15.55 7.11 20.82
CA LYS A 337 16.76 6.42 20.33
C LYS A 337 18.02 6.77 21.14
N ASN A 338 17.86 7.45 22.28
CA ASN A 338 18.91 7.91 23.20
C ASN A 338 19.84 9.00 22.65
N TYR A 339 19.37 9.82 21.71
CA TYR A 339 20.12 11.00 21.28
C TYR A 339 19.88 12.20 22.21
N ASP A 340 20.94 12.94 22.55
CA ASP A 340 20.84 14.28 23.13
C ASP A 340 20.43 15.27 22.01
N THR A 341 19.30 15.94 22.20
CA THR A 341 18.66 16.81 21.21
C THR A 341 18.70 18.28 21.60
N THR A 342 19.27 18.61 22.77
CA THR A 342 19.22 19.94 23.40
C THR A 342 19.75 21.05 22.48
N GLN A 343 20.72 20.74 21.63
CA GLN A 343 21.39 21.70 20.75
C GLN A 343 20.78 21.79 19.34
N ILE A 344 19.83 20.91 19.00
CA ILE A 344 19.30 20.81 17.64
C ILE A 344 17.82 21.16 17.52
N GLU A 345 17.09 21.27 18.62
CA GLU A 345 15.64 21.51 18.61
C GLU A 345 15.24 22.78 17.84
N GLU A 346 15.93 23.89 18.09
CA GLU A 346 15.63 25.18 17.45
C GLU A 346 15.88 25.14 15.93
N ILE A 347 17.02 24.61 15.50
CA ILE A 347 17.34 24.50 14.07
C ILE A 347 16.42 23.50 13.37
N PHE A 348 16.12 22.37 14.00
CA PHE A 348 15.18 21.37 13.48
C PHE A 348 13.78 21.96 13.31
N SER A 349 13.30 22.75 14.29
CA SER A 349 12.03 23.47 14.19
C SER A 349 12.02 24.49 13.05
N SER A 350 13.12 25.23 12.87
CA SER A 350 13.25 26.22 11.78
C SER A 350 13.13 25.57 10.39
N TYR A 351 13.78 24.42 10.17
CA TYR A 351 13.68 23.69 8.91
C TYR A 351 12.27 23.10 8.68
N ILE A 352 11.63 22.54 9.71
CA ILE A 352 10.24 22.09 9.62
C ILE A 352 9.34 23.27 9.22
N HIS A 353 9.49 24.43 9.87
CA HIS A 353 8.71 25.62 9.56
C HIS A 353 8.92 26.12 8.13
N GLN A 354 10.16 26.08 7.63
CA GLN A 354 10.46 26.42 6.24
C GLN A 354 9.77 25.45 5.28
N ASN A 355 9.86 24.14 5.52
CA ASN A 355 9.21 23.13 4.68
C ASN A 355 7.68 23.22 4.73
N MET A 356 7.09 23.57 5.89
CA MET A 356 5.65 23.86 6.01
C MET A 356 5.25 25.08 5.17
N LYS A 357 6.01 26.17 5.23
CA LYS A 357 5.74 27.38 4.42
C LYS A 357 5.87 27.15 2.92
N GLN A 358 6.78 26.27 2.53
CA GLN A 358 7.00 25.90 1.14
C GLN A 358 6.01 24.84 0.63
N GLY A 359 5.17 24.26 1.51
CA GLY A 359 4.19 23.22 1.16
C GLY A 359 4.77 21.81 0.99
N ILE A 360 6.07 21.63 1.28
CA ILE A 360 6.83 20.39 1.08
C ILE A 360 6.48 19.32 2.14
N LEU A 361 5.92 19.72 3.29
CA LEU A 361 5.65 18.83 4.42
C LEU A 361 4.27 18.15 4.30
N THR A 362 4.23 17.01 3.60
CA THR A 362 2.97 16.37 3.15
C THR A 362 2.44 15.23 4.01
N GLY A 363 3.33 14.56 4.75
CA GLY A 363 3.01 13.41 5.57
C GLY A 363 2.92 13.72 7.06
N ASN A 364 2.74 15.00 7.44
CA ASN A 364 2.69 15.43 8.85
C ASN A 364 3.81 14.78 9.70
N GLY A 365 3.45 14.01 10.72
CA GLY A 365 4.40 13.34 11.62
C GLY A 365 5.23 12.25 10.94
N THR A 366 4.73 11.59 9.89
CA THR A 366 5.51 10.59 9.14
C THR A 366 6.69 11.24 8.42
N THR A 367 6.49 12.40 7.81
CA THR A 367 7.57 13.15 7.15
C THR A 367 8.61 13.65 8.16
N VAL A 368 8.17 14.10 9.34
CA VAL A 368 9.11 14.54 10.38
C VAL A 368 9.93 13.38 10.95
N ILE A 369 9.36 12.19 11.08
CA ILE A 369 10.12 10.99 11.47
C ILE A 369 11.20 10.68 10.43
N GLN A 370 10.89 10.82 9.13
CA GLN A 370 11.88 10.64 8.05
C GLN A 370 13.01 11.66 8.16
N TYR A 371 12.69 12.94 8.42
CA TYR A 371 13.72 13.95 8.67
C TYR A 371 14.59 13.59 9.87
N ALA A 372 14.00 13.14 10.97
CA ALA A 372 14.75 12.73 12.15
C ALA A 372 15.65 11.49 11.89
N ASP A 373 15.19 10.52 11.09
CA ASP A 373 16.03 9.41 10.64
C ASP A 373 17.21 9.92 9.78
N GLU A 374 16.98 10.89 8.91
CA GLU A 374 18.04 11.45 8.08
C GLU A 374 19.07 12.25 8.90
N VAL A 375 18.61 13.01 9.89
CA VAL A 375 19.51 13.63 10.90
C VAL A 375 20.39 12.59 11.58
N SER A 376 19.83 11.42 11.91
CA SER A 376 20.58 10.31 12.49
C SER A 376 21.59 9.71 11.50
N ASN A 377 21.24 9.62 10.21
CA ASN A 377 22.14 9.14 9.16
C ASN A 377 23.33 10.08 8.95
N GLN A 378 23.07 11.39 8.85
CA GLN A 378 24.13 12.40 8.69
C GLN A 378 25.07 12.43 9.89
N HIS A 379 24.53 12.22 11.09
CA HIS A 379 25.33 12.03 12.29
C HIS A 379 26.28 10.83 12.18
N LEU A 380 25.80 9.68 11.70
CA LEU A 380 26.65 8.50 11.47
C LEU A 380 27.74 8.75 10.43
N LEU A 381 27.39 9.40 9.31
CA LEU A 381 28.34 9.76 8.25
C LEU A 381 29.42 10.71 8.77
N ARG A 382 29.04 11.70 9.59
CA ARG A 382 30.00 12.61 10.22
C ARG A 382 30.98 11.87 11.13
N ILE A 383 30.48 10.96 11.97
CA ILE A 383 31.35 10.14 12.85
C ILE A 383 32.30 9.26 12.02
N GLN A 384 31.79 8.62 10.98
CA GLN A 384 32.60 7.76 10.10
C GLN A 384 33.73 8.55 9.42
N ASN A 385 33.43 9.77 8.95
CA ASN A 385 34.40 10.61 8.24
C ASN A 385 35.39 11.30 9.18
N ASN A 386 35.09 11.40 10.48
CA ASN A 386 35.92 12.06 11.48
C ASN A 386 36.09 11.18 12.74
N LEU A 387 36.71 10.01 12.57
CA LEU A 387 36.93 9.03 13.64
C LEU A 387 37.73 9.57 14.85
N GLU A 388 38.46 10.68 14.69
CA GLU A 388 39.23 11.34 15.77
C GLU A 388 38.37 12.28 16.64
N THR A 389 37.14 12.58 16.24
CA THR A 389 36.25 13.47 17.02
C THR A 389 35.74 12.76 18.28
N LYS A 390 35.91 13.42 19.43
CA LYS A 390 35.34 12.98 20.73
C LYS A 390 33.90 13.45 20.97
N ASN A 391 33.31 14.16 20.01
CA ASN A 391 31.95 14.67 20.11
C ASN A 391 30.97 13.76 19.35
N TYR A 392 30.41 12.81 20.08
CA TYR A 392 29.42 11.85 19.60
C TYR A 392 27.98 12.35 19.75
N ASN A 393 27.77 13.61 20.16
CA ASN A 393 26.43 14.18 20.27
C ASN A 393 25.95 14.70 18.91
N LEU A 394 24.63 14.75 18.73
CA LEU A 394 24.00 15.44 17.61
C LEU A 394 24.34 16.93 17.65
N ILE A 395 24.66 17.49 16.49
CA ILE A 395 24.97 18.92 16.34
C ILE A 395 24.13 19.53 15.22
N SER A 396 24.08 20.86 15.17
CA SER A 396 23.32 21.60 14.16
C SER A 396 23.72 21.26 12.72
N GLU A 397 24.98 20.89 12.47
CA GLU A 397 25.46 20.46 11.15
C GLU A 397 24.79 19.16 10.67
N ASP A 398 24.50 18.22 11.58
CA ASP A 398 23.81 16.97 11.24
C ASP A 398 22.38 17.27 10.76
N VAL A 399 21.73 18.26 11.38
CA VAL A 399 20.43 18.77 10.95
C VAL A 399 20.52 19.46 9.61
N LYS A 400 21.42 20.43 9.48
CA LYS A 400 21.61 21.19 8.26
C LYS A 400 21.83 20.26 7.06
N ASN A 401 22.77 19.31 7.16
CA ASN A 401 23.06 18.35 6.10
C ASN A 401 21.86 17.46 5.78
N ALA A 402 21.06 17.07 6.78
CA ALA A 402 19.88 16.23 6.52
C ALA A 402 18.83 16.96 5.68
N PHE A 403 18.67 18.27 5.87
CA PHE A 403 17.74 19.08 5.09
C PHE A 403 18.35 19.60 3.77
N GLU A 404 19.68 19.69 3.65
CA GLU A 404 20.39 20.10 2.42
C GLU A 404 20.58 18.93 1.43
N THR A 405 20.79 17.70 1.92
CA THR A 405 20.89 16.49 1.07
C THR A 405 19.61 16.27 0.25
N ASP A 406 18.45 16.52 0.85
CA ASP A 406 17.15 16.50 0.17
C ASP A 406 17.06 17.59 -0.92
N GLN A 407 17.73 18.73 -0.78
CA GLN A 407 17.72 19.78 -1.82
C GLN A 407 18.67 19.45 -2.97
N GLU A 408 19.88 18.97 -2.69
CA GLU A 408 20.86 18.57 -3.70
C GLU A 408 20.36 17.38 -4.54
N GLU A 409 19.71 16.39 -3.91
CA GLU A 409 19.11 15.27 -4.65
C GLU A 409 17.99 15.76 -5.58
N GLN A 410 17.16 16.70 -5.12
CA GLN A 410 16.08 17.26 -5.93
C GLN A 410 16.60 18.11 -7.09
N GLU A 411 17.66 18.87 -6.87
CA GLU A 411 18.33 19.65 -7.92
C GLU A 411 18.99 18.73 -8.95
N GLY A 412 19.67 17.67 -8.50
CA GLY A 412 20.25 16.66 -9.38
C GLY A 412 19.20 15.89 -10.20
N LEU A 413 18.04 15.57 -9.63
CA LEU A 413 16.93 14.96 -10.39
C LEU A 413 16.36 15.93 -11.42
N LYS A 414 16.23 17.22 -11.08
CA LYS A 414 15.77 18.25 -12.02
C LYS A 414 16.77 18.43 -13.16
N GLU A 415 18.07 18.46 -12.89
CA GLU A 415 19.11 18.51 -13.92
C GLU A 415 19.04 17.30 -14.84
N LEU A 416 18.92 16.09 -14.28
CA LEU A 416 18.75 14.85 -15.04
C LEU A 416 17.51 14.87 -15.95
N PHE A 417 16.41 15.46 -15.49
CA PHE A 417 15.20 15.65 -16.28
C PHE A 417 15.44 16.57 -17.48
N LEU A 418 16.12 17.71 -17.27
CA LEU A 418 16.43 18.66 -18.33
C LEU A 418 17.43 18.08 -19.33
N GLU A 419 18.45 17.37 -18.85
CA GLU A 419 19.44 16.67 -19.69
C GLU A 419 18.75 15.62 -20.58
N ALA A 420 17.86 14.79 -20.02
CA ALA A 420 17.10 13.82 -20.80
C ALA A 420 16.22 14.49 -21.87
N LYS A 421 15.57 15.61 -21.55
CA LYS A 421 14.80 16.38 -22.52
C LYS A 421 15.66 16.92 -23.65
N GLN A 422 16.86 17.41 -23.32
CA GLN A 422 17.81 17.89 -24.30
C GLN A 422 18.25 16.75 -25.24
N GLU A 423 18.67 15.61 -24.69
CA GLU A 423 19.06 14.44 -25.49
C GLU A 423 17.93 13.94 -26.41
N ILE A 424 16.68 13.93 -25.91
CA ILE A 424 15.51 13.60 -26.74
C ILE A 424 15.34 14.60 -27.88
N SER A 425 15.54 15.90 -27.63
CA SER A 425 15.43 16.94 -28.66
C SER A 425 16.48 16.80 -29.75
N GLU A 426 17.70 16.39 -29.39
CA GLU A 426 18.86 16.22 -30.24
C GLU A 426 18.82 14.97 -31.14
N LEU A 427 17.94 13.99 -30.85
CA LEU A 427 17.74 12.86 -31.77
C LEU A 427 17.39 13.39 -33.17
N ILE A 428 17.67 12.64 -34.23
CA ILE A 428 17.26 13.05 -35.58
C ILE A 428 15.78 12.69 -35.78
N GLY A 429 15.02 13.54 -36.47
CA GLY A 429 13.62 13.28 -36.83
C GLY A 429 12.62 13.08 -35.67
N MET A 430 11.60 12.23 -35.90
CA MET A 430 10.58 11.83 -34.91
C MET A 430 9.88 13.00 -34.20
N HIS A 431 9.61 14.10 -34.90
CA HIS A 431 9.14 15.34 -34.28
C HIS A 431 7.80 15.19 -33.53
N ASN A 432 6.87 14.40 -34.04
CA ASN A 432 5.59 14.13 -33.37
C ASN A 432 5.80 13.35 -32.08
N LEU A 433 6.51 12.23 -32.17
CA LEU A 433 6.84 11.37 -31.04
C LEU A 433 7.55 12.13 -29.92
N LYS A 434 8.58 12.92 -30.26
CA LYS A 434 9.31 13.72 -29.26
C LYS A 434 8.41 14.67 -28.49
N ARG A 435 7.48 15.34 -29.18
CA ARG A 435 6.50 16.24 -28.53
C ARG A 435 5.58 15.48 -27.59
N GLU A 436 5.15 14.27 -27.95
CA GLU A 436 4.31 13.45 -27.08
C GLU A 436 5.06 12.94 -25.85
N VAL A 437 6.28 12.46 -26.03
CA VAL A 437 7.17 12.03 -24.93
C VAL A 437 7.47 13.20 -24.00
N GLU A 438 7.77 14.39 -24.54
CA GLU A 438 8.02 15.59 -23.74
C GLU A 438 6.78 16.01 -22.94
N LYS A 439 5.60 16.01 -23.56
CA LYS A 439 4.32 16.30 -22.86
C LYS A 439 4.09 15.31 -21.72
N LEU A 440 4.34 14.02 -21.96
CA LEU A 440 4.20 12.99 -20.94
C LEU A 440 5.19 13.23 -19.78
N GLY A 441 6.46 13.50 -20.08
CA GLY A 441 7.48 13.82 -19.08
C GLY A 441 7.13 15.06 -18.26
N ASN A 442 6.73 16.15 -18.92
CA ASN A 442 6.30 17.39 -18.25
C ASN A 442 5.09 17.16 -17.34
N PHE A 443 4.10 16.38 -17.80
CA PHE A 443 2.95 16.01 -16.98
C PHE A 443 3.41 15.25 -15.73
N GLN A 444 4.27 14.23 -15.87
CA GLN A 444 4.74 13.46 -14.71
C GLN A 444 5.58 14.30 -13.74
N TYR A 445 6.43 15.19 -14.24
CA TYR A 445 7.18 16.13 -13.40
C TYR A 445 6.23 16.94 -12.52
N ILE A 446 5.18 17.54 -13.11
CA ILE A 446 4.18 18.29 -12.35
C ILE A 446 3.39 17.40 -11.38
N GLN A 447 3.02 16.19 -11.77
CA GLN A 447 2.33 15.25 -10.86
C GLN A 447 3.21 14.90 -9.66
N ASN A 448 4.51 14.70 -9.86
CA ASN A 448 5.42 14.44 -8.76
C ASN A 448 5.60 15.67 -7.87
N GLN A 449 5.66 16.89 -8.42
CA GLN A 449 5.61 18.11 -7.62
C GLN A 449 4.32 18.19 -6.81
N ARG A 450 3.15 17.93 -7.41
CA ARG A 450 1.87 17.86 -6.68
C ARG A 450 1.88 16.83 -5.55
N LYS A 451 2.50 15.66 -5.77
CA LYS A 451 2.68 14.62 -4.75
C LYS A 451 3.52 15.15 -3.57
N LYS A 452 4.60 15.88 -3.86
CA LYS A 452 5.46 16.55 -2.86
C LYS A 452 4.79 17.72 -2.16
N GLU A 453 3.68 18.23 -2.68
CA GLU A 453 2.80 19.22 -2.05
C GLU A 453 1.58 18.58 -1.35
N GLY A 454 1.50 17.24 -1.33
CA GLY A 454 0.45 16.49 -0.61
C GLY A 454 -0.88 16.53 -1.34
N LEU A 455 -0.89 17.07 -2.56
CA LEU A 455 -2.07 17.18 -3.40
C LEU A 455 -2.41 15.82 -4.01
N LYS A 456 -3.71 15.60 -4.24
CA LYS A 456 -4.18 14.45 -5.00
C LYS A 456 -3.50 14.44 -6.38
N ILE A 457 -2.89 13.31 -6.69
CA ILE A 457 -2.32 13.01 -8.01
C ILE A 457 -3.23 12.06 -8.78
N GLU A 458 -3.27 12.26 -10.09
CA GLU A 458 -3.84 11.29 -11.01
C GLU A 458 -2.87 10.11 -11.13
N LYS A 459 -3.29 8.93 -10.65
CA LYS A 459 -2.54 7.69 -10.83
C LYS A 459 -2.93 7.07 -12.17
N LYS A 460 -2.03 7.15 -13.15
CA LYS A 460 -2.20 6.52 -14.47
C LYS A 460 -1.08 5.50 -14.68
N SER A 461 -1.39 4.40 -15.35
CA SER A 461 -0.34 3.46 -15.79
C SER A 461 0.60 4.17 -16.76
N HIS A 462 1.90 3.94 -16.56
CA HIS A 462 2.96 4.48 -17.41
C HIS A 462 3.48 3.47 -18.43
N HIS A 463 2.93 2.25 -18.46
CA HIS A 463 3.33 1.25 -19.45
C HIS A 463 3.04 1.74 -20.87
N MET A 464 3.90 1.33 -21.81
CA MET A 464 3.92 1.88 -23.16
C MET A 464 4.01 0.81 -24.25
N VAL A 465 3.56 1.17 -25.44
CA VAL A 465 3.74 0.41 -26.68
C VAL A 465 4.51 1.25 -27.67
N PHE A 466 5.60 0.71 -28.22
CA PHE A 466 6.37 1.33 -29.28
C PHE A 466 6.12 0.60 -30.60
N LEU A 467 5.54 1.31 -31.56
CA LEU A 467 5.09 0.78 -32.85
C LEU A 467 5.96 1.38 -33.96
N GLY A 468 6.59 0.55 -34.78
CA GLY A 468 7.32 1.02 -35.96
C GLY A 468 8.42 0.07 -36.39
N ASP A 469 9.04 0.36 -37.53
CA ASP A 469 9.95 -0.56 -38.20
C ASP A 469 11.31 -0.68 -37.51
N ALA A 470 12.11 -1.67 -37.90
CA ALA A 470 13.43 -1.88 -37.32
C ALA A 470 14.32 -0.64 -37.51
N GLY A 471 15.18 -0.37 -36.53
CA GLY A 471 16.14 0.75 -36.59
C GLY A 471 15.53 2.16 -36.57
N THR A 472 14.26 2.31 -36.18
CA THR A 472 13.60 3.62 -35.99
C THR A 472 13.99 4.33 -34.68
N GLY A 473 14.74 3.69 -33.78
CA GLY A 473 15.21 4.31 -32.53
C GLY A 473 14.41 3.95 -31.26
N LYS A 474 13.53 2.94 -31.32
CA LYS A 474 12.73 2.45 -30.19
C LYS A 474 13.53 2.22 -28.91
N THR A 475 14.61 1.44 -28.99
CA THR A 475 15.48 1.12 -27.83
C THR A 475 16.17 2.36 -27.27
N THR A 476 16.64 3.26 -28.14
CA THR A 476 17.26 4.53 -27.73
C THR A 476 16.26 5.39 -26.97
N MET A 477 15.05 5.57 -27.51
CA MET A 477 13.99 6.35 -26.87
C MET A 477 13.59 5.75 -25.51
N ALA A 478 13.48 4.43 -25.39
CA ALA A 478 13.13 3.78 -24.13
C ALA A 478 14.14 4.08 -23.00
N ARG A 479 15.45 4.11 -23.32
CA ARG A 479 16.50 4.48 -22.35
C ARG A 479 16.37 5.94 -21.92
N LEU A 480 16.13 6.85 -22.86
CA LEU A 480 15.95 8.27 -22.58
C LEU A 480 14.69 8.54 -21.76
N ILE A 481 13.59 7.81 -22.03
CA ILE A 481 12.39 7.85 -21.19
C ILE A 481 12.70 7.38 -19.77
N GLY A 482 13.49 6.31 -19.59
CA GLY A 482 13.94 5.87 -18.27
C GLY A 482 14.68 6.97 -17.50
N LYS A 483 15.63 7.65 -18.17
CA LYS A 483 16.37 8.81 -17.62
C LYS A 483 15.43 9.96 -17.26
N MET A 484 14.55 10.34 -18.18
CA MET A 484 13.57 11.42 -17.99
C MET A 484 12.61 11.11 -16.83
N PHE A 485 12.11 9.88 -16.71
CA PHE A 485 11.19 9.49 -15.65
C PHE A 485 11.87 9.37 -14.28
N ARG A 486 13.17 9.04 -14.24
CA ARG A 486 13.95 9.20 -13.01
C ARG A 486 14.06 10.67 -12.64
N GLY A 487 14.47 11.54 -13.56
CA GLY A 487 14.59 12.97 -13.29
C GLY A 487 13.26 13.62 -12.87
N ALA A 488 12.14 13.13 -13.42
CA ALA A 488 10.79 13.54 -12.99
C ALA A 488 10.40 12.99 -11.61
N GLY A 489 11.18 12.07 -11.03
CA GLY A 489 10.94 11.39 -9.76
C GLY A 489 9.80 10.37 -9.80
N VAL A 490 9.52 9.81 -10.98
CA VAL A 490 8.59 8.68 -11.16
C VAL A 490 9.30 7.36 -10.91
N LEU A 491 10.50 7.19 -11.47
CA LEU A 491 11.32 5.99 -11.33
C LEU A 491 12.43 6.21 -10.30
N LYS A 492 12.72 5.18 -9.50
CA LYS A 492 13.81 5.24 -8.51
C LYS A 492 15.21 5.34 -9.15
N ASN A 493 15.47 4.56 -10.20
CA ASN A 493 16.81 4.39 -10.79
C ASN A 493 16.88 4.73 -12.29
N GLY A 494 15.78 4.59 -13.03
CA GLY A 494 15.71 4.87 -14.47
C GLY A 494 16.52 3.91 -15.36
N HIS A 495 17.02 2.79 -14.81
CA HIS A 495 17.85 1.84 -15.56
C HIS A 495 17.02 1.05 -16.58
N PHE A 496 17.70 0.44 -17.54
CA PHE A 496 17.08 -0.24 -18.67
C PHE A 496 17.37 -1.74 -18.62
N VAL A 497 16.31 -2.56 -18.68
CA VAL A 497 16.37 -4.02 -18.73
C VAL A 497 15.71 -4.49 -20.02
N GLU A 498 16.47 -5.17 -20.86
CA GLU A 498 15.96 -5.75 -22.11
C GLU A 498 15.59 -7.22 -21.91
N ALA A 499 14.46 -7.63 -22.48
CA ALA A 499 13.99 -9.00 -22.44
C ALA A 499 13.48 -9.44 -23.81
N THR A 500 13.99 -10.58 -24.29
CA THR A 500 13.45 -11.26 -25.47
C THR A 500 12.49 -12.37 -25.05
N LYS A 501 11.70 -12.87 -26.00
CA LYS A 501 10.87 -14.07 -25.79
C LYS A 501 11.69 -15.24 -25.22
N ASP A 502 12.86 -15.50 -25.80
CA ASP A 502 13.72 -16.61 -25.36
C ASP A 502 14.14 -16.44 -23.90
N MET A 503 14.51 -15.23 -23.48
CA MET A 503 14.84 -14.94 -22.07
C MET A 503 13.64 -15.12 -21.14
N LEU A 504 12.44 -14.70 -21.57
CA LEU A 504 11.21 -14.79 -20.77
C LEU A 504 10.71 -16.23 -20.63
N THR A 505 10.96 -17.07 -21.64
CA THR A 505 10.58 -18.49 -21.66
C THR A 505 11.68 -19.42 -21.12
N ALA A 506 12.86 -18.89 -20.80
CA ALA A 506 13.98 -19.67 -20.32
C ALA A 506 13.72 -20.27 -18.92
N GLY A 507 14.31 -21.44 -18.68
CA GLY A 507 14.30 -22.11 -17.37
C GLY A 507 13.14 -23.06 -17.16
N SER A 508 13.01 -23.58 -15.93
CA SER A 508 12.04 -24.63 -15.59
C SER A 508 10.63 -24.12 -15.31
N SER A 509 10.44 -22.81 -15.14
CA SER A 509 9.13 -22.21 -14.83
C SER A 509 9.05 -20.78 -15.37
N ILE A 510 8.21 -20.58 -16.38
CA ILE A 510 7.99 -19.27 -17.03
C ILE A 510 7.55 -18.21 -16.02
N PRO A 511 6.56 -18.45 -15.12
CA PRO A 511 6.15 -17.43 -14.14
C PRO A 511 7.28 -16.97 -13.21
N LYS A 512 8.18 -17.88 -12.80
CA LYS A 512 9.33 -17.53 -11.96
C LYS A 512 10.35 -16.70 -12.72
N THR A 513 10.63 -17.04 -13.98
CA THR A 513 11.55 -16.31 -14.84
C THR A 513 11.04 -14.89 -15.11
N VAL A 514 9.76 -14.76 -15.50
CA VAL A 514 9.11 -13.45 -15.70
C VAL A 514 9.18 -12.61 -14.43
N LYS A 515 8.83 -13.17 -13.27
CA LYS A 515 8.94 -12.45 -11.98
C LYS A 515 10.37 -11.98 -11.72
N THR A 516 11.37 -12.84 -11.96
CA THR A 516 12.78 -12.48 -11.75
C THR A 516 13.23 -11.34 -12.65
N ILE A 517 12.79 -11.32 -13.92
CA ILE A 517 13.09 -10.24 -14.86
C ILE A 517 12.40 -8.94 -14.43
N VAL A 518 11.14 -9.01 -13.99
CA VAL A 518 10.41 -7.84 -13.46
C VAL A 518 11.07 -7.29 -12.19
N GLU A 519 11.50 -8.14 -11.26
CA GLU A 519 12.25 -7.69 -10.07
C GLU A 519 13.54 -6.96 -10.45
N LYS A 520 14.25 -7.40 -11.49
CA LYS A 520 15.42 -6.67 -12.02
C LYS A 520 15.05 -5.32 -12.63
N ALA A 521 13.85 -5.18 -13.18
CA ALA A 521 13.37 -3.95 -13.81
C ALA A 521 12.77 -2.94 -12.81
N LYS A 522 12.48 -3.33 -11.56
CA LYS A 522 11.98 -2.42 -10.53
C LYS A 522 12.88 -1.22 -10.31
N GLY A 523 12.29 -0.04 -10.40
CA GLY A 523 12.97 1.26 -10.41
C GLY A 523 13.37 1.74 -11.80
N GLY A 524 13.07 0.99 -12.87
CA GLY A 524 13.52 1.25 -14.25
C GLY A 524 12.53 0.86 -15.33
N ILE A 525 13.05 0.58 -16.53
CA ILE A 525 12.32 0.20 -17.74
C ILE A 525 12.52 -1.29 -18.01
N LEU A 526 11.43 -2.03 -18.20
CA LEU A 526 11.44 -3.36 -18.81
C LEU A 526 11.07 -3.22 -20.29
N PHE A 527 12.01 -3.47 -21.19
CA PHE A 527 11.80 -3.39 -22.63
C PHE A 527 11.68 -4.78 -23.23
N ILE A 528 10.53 -5.08 -23.83
CA ILE A 528 10.25 -6.34 -24.51
C ILE A 528 10.24 -6.07 -26.00
N ASP A 529 11.34 -6.45 -26.67
CA ASP A 529 11.44 -6.30 -28.13
C ASP A 529 10.72 -7.44 -28.86
N GLU A 530 10.24 -7.13 -30.06
CA GLU A 530 9.42 -8.03 -30.89
C GLU A 530 8.30 -8.73 -30.08
N ALA A 531 7.59 -7.97 -29.25
CA ALA A 531 6.62 -8.48 -28.29
C ALA A 531 5.47 -9.28 -28.92
N TYR A 532 5.19 -9.08 -30.21
CA TYR A 532 4.21 -9.86 -30.96
C TYR A 532 4.56 -11.35 -31.01
N THR A 533 5.85 -11.72 -30.91
CA THR A 533 6.33 -13.12 -30.90
C THR A 533 5.79 -13.92 -29.71
N LEU A 534 5.36 -13.24 -28.64
CA LEU A 534 4.72 -13.85 -27.47
C LEU A 534 3.32 -14.41 -27.78
N THR A 535 2.74 -14.10 -28.93
CA THR A 535 1.41 -14.65 -29.31
C THR A 535 1.49 -15.92 -30.16
N ASN A 536 2.68 -16.26 -30.64
CA ASN A 536 2.86 -17.30 -31.65
C ASN A 536 2.68 -18.73 -31.10
N ASP A 537 2.88 -18.94 -29.79
CA ASP A 537 2.85 -20.24 -29.15
C ASP A 537 2.33 -20.21 -27.70
N ARG A 538 2.21 -21.40 -27.11
CA ARG A 538 1.68 -21.57 -25.74
C ARG A 538 2.59 -20.94 -24.68
N SER A 539 3.91 -21.04 -24.84
CA SER A 539 4.88 -20.47 -23.91
C SER A 539 4.81 -18.94 -23.88
N GLY A 540 4.64 -18.29 -25.03
CA GLY A 540 4.45 -16.84 -25.08
C GLY A 540 3.15 -16.37 -24.41
N LYS A 541 2.05 -17.12 -24.55
CA LYS A 541 0.81 -16.83 -23.82
C LYS A 541 1.01 -16.94 -22.30
N GLU A 542 1.71 -17.98 -21.85
CA GLU A 542 2.04 -18.15 -20.43
C GLU A 542 2.92 -17.01 -19.88
N VAL A 543 3.84 -16.47 -20.70
CA VAL A 543 4.60 -15.25 -20.35
C VAL A 543 3.66 -14.06 -20.14
N LEU A 544 2.71 -13.82 -21.05
CA LEU A 544 1.75 -12.71 -20.94
C LEU A 544 0.85 -12.87 -19.71
N ASP A 545 0.35 -14.08 -19.46
CA ASP A 545 -0.50 -14.40 -18.31
C ASP A 545 0.24 -14.17 -16.98
N ALA A 546 1.55 -14.46 -16.93
CA ALA A 546 2.39 -14.17 -15.77
C ALA A 546 2.75 -12.69 -15.65
N LEU A 547 2.91 -11.96 -16.76
CA LEU A 547 3.33 -10.56 -16.77
C LEU A 547 2.19 -9.61 -16.41
N ILE A 548 0.97 -9.84 -16.89
CA ILE A 548 -0.18 -8.95 -16.71
C ILE A 548 -0.47 -8.63 -15.22
N PRO A 549 -0.51 -9.60 -14.28
CA PRO A 549 -0.70 -9.31 -12.87
C PRO A 549 0.44 -8.46 -12.28
N LEU A 550 1.66 -8.64 -12.77
CA LEU A 550 2.84 -7.88 -12.31
C LEU A 550 2.79 -6.43 -12.81
N LEU A 551 2.28 -6.18 -14.02
CA LEU A 551 2.02 -4.83 -14.52
C LEU A 551 1.04 -4.07 -13.62
N GLU A 552 0.03 -4.74 -13.06
CA GLU A 552 -0.91 -4.10 -12.14
C GLU A 552 -0.31 -3.88 -10.75
N ASN A 553 0.27 -4.94 -10.16
CA ASN A 553 0.75 -4.94 -8.78
C ASN A 553 1.94 -4.00 -8.58
N TYR A 554 2.76 -3.82 -9.62
CA TYR A 554 3.99 -3.02 -9.57
C TYR A 554 3.97 -1.86 -10.56
N ARG A 555 2.77 -1.35 -10.91
CA ARG A 555 2.57 -0.27 -11.88
C ARG A 555 3.30 1.04 -11.53
N ASP A 556 3.57 1.25 -10.25
CA ASP A 556 4.27 2.43 -9.71
C ASP A 556 5.78 2.16 -9.53
N ASP A 557 6.24 0.91 -9.67
CA ASP A 557 7.63 0.53 -9.41
C ASP A 557 8.48 0.45 -10.68
N PHE A 558 7.89 0.12 -11.84
CA PHE A 558 8.61 0.02 -13.11
C PHE A 558 7.72 0.34 -14.30
N ILE A 559 8.36 0.58 -15.46
CA ILE A 559 7.64 0.83 -16.71
C ILE A 559 7.96 -0.28 -17.71
N CYS A 560 6.95 -1.05 -18.10
CA CYS A 560 7.05 -1.99 -19.21
C CYS A 560 6.81 -1.29 -20.55
N VAL A 561 7.70 -1.53 -21.52
CA VAL A 561 7.61 -1.06 -22.90
C VAL A 561 7.56 -2.27 -23.82
N PHE A 562 6.46 -2.43 -24.56
CA PHE A 562 6.31 -3.46 -25.57
C PHE A 562 6.63 -2.88 -26.96
N ALA A 563 7.65 -3.40 -27.64
CA ALA A 563 8.07 -2.92 -28.95
C ALA A 563 7.75 -3.95 -30.05
N GLY A 564 7.36 -3.45 -31.24
CA GLY A 564 7.15 -4.30 -32.40
C GLY A 564 6.55 -3.57 -33.60
N TYR A 565 6.32 -4.30 -34.68
CA TYR A 565 5.66 -3.78 -35.89
C TYR A 565 4.18 -3.50 -35.62
N GLU A 566 3.66 -2.43 -36.20
CA GLU A 566 2.30 -1.97 -35.92
C GLU A 566 1.24 -3.04 -36.17
N LYS A 567 1.27 -3.69 -37.33
CA LYS A 567 0.30 -4.72 -37.73
C LYS A 567 0.32 -5.93 -36.81
N ASP A 568 1.48 -6.32 -36.30
CA ASP A 568 1.62 -7.51 -35.47
C ASP A 568 1.28 -7.22 -34.00
N MET A 569 1.62 -6.02 -33.52
CA MET A 569 1.22 -5.56 -32.20
C MET A 569 -0.30 -5.37 -32.09
N GLN A 570 -0.97 -4.97 -33.17
CA GLN A 570 -2.44 -4.95 -33.20
C GLN A 570 -3.05 -6.34 -32.94
N LYS A 571 -2.46 -7.42 -33.46
CA LYS A 571 -2.91 -8.80 -33.18
C LYS A 571 -2.72 -9.17 -31.71
N LEU A 572 -1.60 -8.77 -31.10
CA LEU A 572 -1.34 -8.96 -29.66
C LEU A 572 -2.43 -8.34 -28.78
N PHE A 573 -2.82 -7.09 -29.06
CA PHE A 573 -3.86 -6.42 -28.25
C PHE A 573 -5.28 -6.95 -28.49
N GLN A 574 -5.58 -7.50 -29.67
CA GLN A 574 -6.88 -8.14 -29.94
C GLN A 574 -7.06 -9.42 -29.12
N LEU A 575 -5.99 -10.17 -28.88
CA LEU A 575 -6.05 -11.44 -28.15
C LEU A 575 -6.24 -11.24 -26.64
N ASN A 576 -5.87 -10.09 -26.09
CA ASN A 576 -5.90 -9.82 -24.66
C ASN A 576 -6.37 -8.38 -24.37
N GLN A 577 -7.69 -8.17 -24.28
CA GLN A 577 -8.26 -6.85 -23.96
C GLN A 577 -7.74 -6.29 -22.63
N GLY A 578 -7.35 -7.14 -21.68
CA GLY A 578 -6.75 -6.75 -20.41
C GLY A 578 -5.37 -6.08 -20.51
N LEU A 579 -4.64 -6.25 -21.63
CA LEU A 579 -3.39 -5.51 -21.89
C LEU A 579 -3.69 -4.08 -22.33
N LYS A 580 -4.71 -3.89 -23.17
CA LYS A 580 -5.03 -2.58 -23.76
C LYS A 580 -5.44 -1.55 -22.70
N SER A 581 -6.15 -1.97 -21.65
CA SER A 581 -6.52 -1.06 -20.55
C SER A 581 -5.35 -0.70 -19.64
N ARG A 582 -4.34 -1.59 -19.52
CA ARG A 582 -3.18 -1.43 -18.63
C ARG A 582 -2.01 -0.70 -19.28
N ILE A 583 -2.02 -0.57 -20.61
CA ILE A 583 -0.95 0.04 -21.38
C ILE A 583 -1.55 1.19 -22.20
N PRO A 584 -1.77 2.37 -21.58
CA PRO A 584 -2.50 3.46 -22.21
C PRO A 584 -1.67 4.26 -23.22
N ASN A 585 -0.33 4.18 -23.17
CA ASN A 585 0.56 4.99 -23.99
C ASN A 585 0.97 4.22 -25.25
N HIS A 586 0.63 4.74 -26.42
CA HIS A 586 1.00 4.16 -27.71
C HIS A 586 1.78 5.19 -28.51
N PHE A 587 2.99 4.82 -28.90
CA PHE A 587 3.93 5.70 -29.58
C PHE A 587 4.29 5.13 -30.94
N HIS A 588 4.06 5.91 -31.99
CA HIS A 588 4.39 5.55 -33.36
C HIS A 588 5.76 6.14 -33.74
N PHE A 589 6.64 5.26 -34.20
CA PHE A 589 7.97 5.56 -34.70
C PHE A 589 7.91 5.52 -36.22
N GLU A 590 7.89 6.70 -36.82
CA GLU A 590 7.89 6.89 -38.27
C GLU A 590 9.26 6.51 -38.86
N ASP A 591 9.26 6.05 -40.11
CA ASP A 591 10.49 5.87 -40.87
C ASP A 591 11.18 7.20 -41.13
N TYR A 592 12.50 7.17 -41.22
CA TYR A 592 13.28 8.38 -41.46
C TYR A 592 13.21 8.78 -42.94
N SER A 593 13.05 10.08 -43.17
CA SER A 593 13.19 10.70 -44.48
C SER A 593 14.62 10.60 -45.02
N ALA A 594 14.80 10.79 -46.33
CA ALA A 594 16.13 10.77 -46.95
C ALA A 594 17.09 11.79 -46.33
N ASP A 595 16.58 12.96 -45.95
CA ASP A 595 17.37 14.01 -45.30
C ASP A 595 17.80 13.59 -43.88
N GLU A 596 16.90 12.97 -43.12
CA GLU A 596 17.19 12.44 -41.79
C GLU A 596 18.19 11.28 -41.84
N LEU A 597 18.04 10.33 -42.78
CA LEU A 597 19.00 9.24 -43.00
C LEU A 597 20.38 9.79 -43.40
N THR A 598 20.42 10.85 -44.20
CA THR A 598 21.66 11.55 -44.54
C THR A 598 22.30 12.14 -43.28
N GLN A 599 21.53 12.85 -42.46
CA GLN A 599 22.04 13.40 -41.19
C GLN A 599 22.58 12.30 -40.27
N MET A 600 21.87 11.17 -40.16
CA MET A 600 22.31 10.02 -39.38
C MET A 600 23.64 9.46 -39.91
N MET A 601 23.80 9.37 -41.24
CA MET A 601 25.05 8.95 -41.86
C MET A 601 26.19 9.92 -41.56
N LEU A 602 25.96 11.24 -41.64
CA LEU A 602 26.99 12.24 -41.32
C LEU A 602 27.43 12.16 -39.85
N VAL A 603 26.48 12.00 -38.93
CA VAL A 603 26.78 11.78 -37.52
C VAL A 603 27.63 10.52 -37.33
N LYS A 604 27.30 9.43 -38.03
CA LYS A 604 28.08 8.19 -37.99
C LYS A 604 29.50 8.40 -38.55
N ILE A 605 29.65 9.04 -39.70
CA ILE A 605 30.95 9.35 -40.32
C ILE A 605 31.81 10.17 -39.36
N SER A 606 31.26 11.23 -38.77
CA SER A 606 31.99 12.08 -37.82
C SER A 606 32.39 11.34 -36.55
N LYS A 607 31.52 10.47 -36.02
CA LYS A 607 31.78 9.70 -34.80
C LYS A 607 32.91 8.69 -34.96
N GLU A 608 33.07 8.14 -36.15
CA GLU A 608 34.13 7.19 -36.51
C GLU A 608 35.40 7.91 -37.02
N GLU A 609 35.52 9.23 -36.80
CA GLU A 609 36.65 10.09 -37.19
C GLU A 609 36.93 10.18 -38.71
N TYR A 610 35.93 9.89 -39.55
CA TYR A 610 35.97 10.06 -41.00
C TYR A 610 35.44 11.43 -41.44
N ARG A 611 35.74 11.79 -42.69
CA ARG A 611 35.32 13.02 -43.37
C ARG A 611 34.94 12.71 -44.81
N LEU A 612 34.15 13.58 -45.41
CA LEU A 612 33.77 13.51 -46.81
C LEU A 612 34.68 14.43 -47.64
N ALA A 613 35.15 13.93 -48.79
CA ALA A 613 35.81 14.75 -49.79
C ALA A 613 34.85 15.80 -50.39
N GLU A 614 35.41 16.78 -51.10
CA GLU A 614 34.62 17.72 -51.89
C GLU A 614 33.72 16.97 -52.89
N GLY A 615 32.44 17.32 -52.96
CA GLY A 615 31.44 16.64 -53.80
C GLY A 615 30.87 15.33 -53.24
N ALA A 616 31.56 14.64 -52.33
CA ALA A 616 31.12 13.36 -51.77
C ALA A 616 29.83 13.48 -50.93
N HIS A 617 29.60 14.64 -50.31
CA HIS A 617 28.36 14.91 -49.58
C HIS A 617 27.12 14.89 -50.49
N GLN A 618 27.22 15.49 -51.68
CA GLN A 618 26.12 15.50 -52.64
C GLN A 618 25.87 14.08 -53.19
N THR A 619 26.94 13.34 -53.52
CA THR A 619 26.83 11.94 -53.93
C THR A 619 26.13 11.08 -52.87
N LEU A 620 26.44 11.32 -51.58
CA LEU A 620 25.80 10.63 -50.47
C LEU A 620 24.29 10.92 -50.41
N GLN A 621 23.91 12.20 -50.49
CA GLN A 621 22.50 12.62 -50.48
C GLN A 621 21.72 11.99 -51.63
N GLU A 622 22.27 12.02 -52.84
CA GLU A 622 21.64 11.44 -54.02
C GLU A 622 21.48 9.92 -53.90
N ALA A 623 22.50 9.21 -53.40
CA ALA A 623 22.46 7.77 -53.17
C ALA A 623 21.38 7.37 -52.16
N ILE A 624 21.27 8.11 -51.04
CA ILE A 624 20.25 7.87 -50.01
C ILE A 624 18.85 8.19 -50.55
N ALA A 625 18.68 9.35 -51.20
CA ALA A 625 17.40 9.76 -51.76
C ALA A 625 16.87 8.77 -52.80
N LEU A 626 17.75 8.25 -53.67
CA LEU A 626 17.39 7.20 -54.63
C LEU A 626 17.00 5.89 -53.94
N SER A 627 17.72 5.50 -52.88
CA SER A 627 17.43 4.28 -52.11
C SER A 627 16.06 4.35 -51.43
N VAL A 628 15.72 5.50 -50.83
CA VAL A 628 14.39 5.74 -50.24
C VAL A 628 13.32 5.70 -51.32
N LYS A 629 13.51 6.40 -52.44
CA LYS A 629 12.55 6.43 -53.56
C LYS A 629 12.28 5.04 -54.15
N GLN A 630 13.26 4.15 -54.12
CA GLN A 630 13.16 2.78 -54.63
C GLN A 630 12.73 1.76 -53.58
N ASN A 631 12.42 2.19 -52.34
CA ASN A 631 12.12 1.31 -51.20
C ASN A 631 13.21 0.24 -50.95
N LEU A 632 14.48 0.62 -51.11
CA LEU A 632 15.64 -0.25 -50.86
C LEU A 632 16.22 -0.06 -49.45
N VAL A 633 15.66 0.85 -48.66
CA VAL A 633 16.02 1.07 -47.27
C VAL A 633 15.28 0.06 -46.40
N ASP A 634 16.02 -0.87 -45.80
CA ASP A 634 15.48 -1.87 -44.86
C ASP A 634 16.04 -1.66 -43.45
N GLY A 635 15.16 -1.33 -42.50
CA GLY A 635 15.52 -1.19 -41.10
C GLY A 635 16.24 0.11 -40.74
N ASN A 636 16.03 1.21 -41.47
CA ASN A 636 16.43 2.58 -41.12
C ASN A 636 17.88 2.72 -40.60
N GLY A 637 18.10 2.90 -39.30
CA GLY A 637 19.46 3.00 -38.72
C GLY A 637 20.33 1.76 -38.96
N ARG A 638 19.72 0.57 -39.11
CA ARG A 638 20.42 -0.65 -39.55
C ARG A 638 20.91 -0.50 -40.98
N TRP A 639 20.10 0.06 -41.89
CA TRP A 639 20.51 0.36 -43.25
C TRP A 639 21.65 1.38 -43.29
N VAL A 640 21.58 2.47 -42.51
CA VAL A 640 22.68 3.47 -42.42
C VAL A 640 23.98 2.82 -41.97
N ARG A 641 23.92 1.93 -40.96
CA ARG A 641 25.09 1.17 -40.52
C ARG A 641 25.67 0.30 -41.63
N ASN A 642 24.83 -0.49 -42.29
CA ASN A 642 25.27 -1.37 -43.38
C ASN A 642 25.87 -0.56 -44.53
N PHE A 643 25.26 0.57 -44.89
CA PHE A 643 25.77 1.43 -45.94
C PHE A 643 27.13 2.04 -45.57
N PHE A 644 27.32 2.46 -44.31
CA PHE A 644 28.62 2.93 -43.83
C PHE A 644 29.69 1.84 -43.93
N GLU A 645 29.36 0.61 -43.52
CA GLU A 645 30.27 -0.53 -43.61
C GLU A 645 30.68 -0.79 -45.08
N GLN A 646 29.75 -0.64 -46.04
CA GLN A 646 30.08 -0.73 -47.46
C GLN A 646 30.97 0.42 -47.94
N ILE A 647 30.72 1.67 -47.52
CA ILE A 647 31.58 2.82 -47.87
C ILE A 647 33.01 2.59 -47.34
N SER A 648 33.14 2.14 -46.10
CA SER A 648 34.42 1.79 -45.49
C SER A 648 35.13 0.67 -46.23
N SER A 649 34.39 -0.34 -46.72
CA SER A 649 34.96 -1.41 -47.53
C SER A 649 35.48 -0.89 -48.87
N SER A 650 34.69 -0.08 -49.58
CA SER A 650 35.09 0.52 -50.86
C SER A 650 36.32 1.42 -50.72
N GLN A 651 36.41 2.21 -49.65
CA GLN A 651 37.60 3.00 -49.33
C GLN A 651 38.82 2.11 -49.09
N THR A 652 38.65 1.00 -48.36
CA THR A 652 39.73 0.03 -48.07
C THR A 652 40.30 -0.54 -49.37
N ASP A 653 39.43 -0.96 -50.28
CA ASP A 653 39.84 -1.50 -51.58
C ASP A 653 40.59 -0.45 -52.41
N ARG A 654 40.08 0.79 -52.48
CA ARG A 654 40.75 1.89 -53.17
C ARG A 654 42.15 2.14 -52.59
N LEU A 655 42.24 2.32 -51.28
CA LEU A 655 43.51 2.62 -50.60
C LEU A 655 44.50 1.46 -50.76
N TYR A 656 44.05 0.22 -50.74
CA TYR A 656 44.90 -0.95 -51.00
C TYR A 656 45.49 -0.92 -52.42
N GLN A 657 44.68 -0.65 -53.44
CA GLN A 657 45.16 -0.54 -54.82
C GLN A 657 46.13 0.63 -55.01
N GLU A 658 45.83 1.79 -54.41
CA GLU A 658 46.72 2.95 -54.41
C GLU A 658 48.07 2.63 -53.74
N GLY A 659 48.06 1.95 -52.60
CA GLY A 659 49.28 1.51 -51.90
C GLY A 659 50.14 0.58 -52.75
N ILE A 660 49.54 -0.42 -53.41
CA ILE A 660 50.27 -1.37 -54.28
C ILE A 660 50.84 -0.67 -55.51
N SER A 661 50.15 0.33 -56.06
CA SER A 661 50.65 1.13 -57.19
C SER A 661 51.79 2.09 -56.81
N GLY A 662 52.22 2.10 -55.54
CA GLY A 662 53.36 2.88 -55.04
C GLY A 662 52.99 4.28 -54.54
N LYS A 663 51.70 4.62 -54.46
CA LYS A 663 51.25 5.90 -53.87
C LYS A 663 51.43 5.86 -52.36
N LYS A 664 52.08 6.88 -51.80
CA LYS A 664 52.19 7.06 -50.35
C LYS A 664 50.88 7.64 -49.81
N ILE A 665 50.14 6.84 -49.06
CA ILE A 665 48.85 7.23 -48.47
C ILE A 665 49.09 8.09 -47.22
N THR A 666 48.42 9.24 -47.17
CA THR A 666 48.50 10.19 -46.07
C THR A 666 47.44 9.91 -45.00
N LYS A 667 47.65 10.43 -43.78
CA LYS A 667 46.65 10.36 -42.69
C LYS A 667 45.30 10.92 -43.12
N ALA A 668 45.30 12.02 -43.87
CA ALA A 668 44.08 12.65 -44.36
C ALA A 668 43.30 11.72 -45.31
N GLU A 669 43.98 10.96 -46.16
CA GLU A 669 43.35 10.02 -47.09
C GLU A 669 42.74 8.80 -46.38
N TYR A 670 43.39 8.30 -45.32
CA TYR A 670 42.79 7.27 -44.47
C TYR A 670 41.48 7.74 -43.81
N GLN A 671 41.35 9.04 -43.56
CA GLN A 671 40.17 9.64 -42.93
C GLN A 671 39.14 10.17 -43.94
N THR A 672 39.35 10.03 -45.26
CA THR A 672 38.50 10.67 -46.26
C THR A 672 37.81 9.66 -47.18
N PHE A 673 36.47 9.71 -47.22
CA PHE A 673 35.64 9.02 -48.21
C PHE A 673 35.40 9.91 -49.43
N THR A 674 35.52 9.34 -50.62
CA THR A 674 35.27 10.04 -51.90
C THR A 674 33.91 9.68 -52.50
N SER A 675 33.48 10.42 -53.52
CA SER A 675 32.27 10.10 -54.29
C SER A 675 32.32 8.70 -54.92
N ASP A 676 33.50 8.23 -55.32
CA ASP A 676 33.67 6.90 -55.92
C ASP A 676 33.43 5.79 -54.90
N ASP A 677 33.94 5.94 -53.66
CA ASP A 677 33.70 4.97 -52.58
C ASP A 677 32.19 4.82 -52.32
N ILE A 678 31.48 5.94 -52.25
CA ILE A 678 30.03 5.99 -51.98
C ILE A 678 29.24 5.36 -53.13
N SER A 679 29.62 5.69 -54.36
CA SER A 679 28.96 5.17 -55.56
C SER A 679 29.15 3.66 -55.72
N GLU A 680 30.31 3.12 -55.34
CA GLU A 680 30.56 1.68 -55.39
C GLU A 680 29.89 0.94 -54.23
N ALA A 681 29.92 1.52 -53.04
CA ALA A 681 29.25 0.99 -51.86
C ALA A 681 27.74 0.83 -52.07
N ILE A 682 27.08 1.84 -52.66
CA ILE A 682 25.62 1.78 -52.84
C ILE A 682 25.21 0.74 -53.89
N LYS A 683 25.97 0.60 -54.99
CA LYS A 683 25.73 -0.47 -55.99
C LYS A 683 25.85 -1.84 -55.35
N THR A 684 26.89 -2.03 -54.55
CA THR A 684 27.15 -3.28 -53.84
C THR A 684 25.99 -3.60 -52.90
N LEU A 685 25.58 -2.62 -52.08
CA LEU A 685 24.47 -2.77 -51.14
C LEU A 685 23.16 -3.14 -51.87
N HIS A 686 22.78 -2.41 -52.93
CA HIS A 686 21.57 -2.69 -53.70
C HIS A 686 21.60 -4.06 -54.39
N SER A 687 22.79 -4.51 -54.84
CA SER A 687 22.94 -5.85 -55.44
C SER A 687 22.73 -6.99 -54.43
N MET A 688 22.99 -6.74 -53.14
CA MET A 688 22.75 -7.70 -52.06
C MET A 688 21.27 -7.74 -51.69
N THR A 689 20.61 -6.58 -51.66
CA THR A 689 19.17 -6.46 -51.35
C THR A 689 18.31 -7.12 -52.43
N THR A 690 18.66 -6.94 -53.71
CA THR A 690 17.90 -7.51 -54.84
C THR A 690 18.08 -9.02 -55.03
N LYS A 691 19.11 -9.64 -54.45
CA LYS A 691 19.31 -11.11 -54.46
C LYS A 691 18.59 -11.84 -53.32
N SER A 692 18.11 -11.10 -52.33
CA SER A 692 17.52 -11.62 -51.09
C SER A 692 15.98 -11.57 -51.09
N ASN A 693 15.39 -10.86 -52.05
CA ASN A 693 13.97 -10.89 -52.44
C ASN A 693 13.80 -11.81 -53.64
#